data_AF-A0A4U5X314-F1
#
_entry.id   AF-A0A4U5X314-F1
#
_cell.length_a   1.000
_cell.length_b   1.000
_cell.length_c   1.000
_cell.angle_alpha   90.00
_cell.angle_beta   90.00
_cell.angle_gamma   90.00
#
_symmetry.space_group_name_H-M   'P 1'
#
loop_
_entity.id
_entity.type
_entity.pdbx_description
1 polymer ?
#
loop_
_entity_poly.entity_id
_entity_poly.type
_entity_poly.pdbx_seq_one_letter_code
_entity_poly.pdbx_strand_id
1 'polypeptide(L)'
;MTGDSAASAPGRSGTRPERPVGRKPLRERWASLVHGGLFQDGVQGSPVLRLVLRWIRRPLLPLMRLWRRNIQLKVVATTLLMSLGVVLLLGFVVIGQVRNGLLDAKVKASQSQATGGFAVAKQKADEAASAGADDGTPADQRASQNVIEWMSELVSSLSSGGQGAFDVVTLPPGDDSGGGRGPRASGGVDPNKSVPEDLRARVNTGSSAAQSYTRIRYSNGDKESQPALVIGKRVNDPNGDPYELYYLFPLTQEEKSLSLVKGTLATAGLFVVVLLGAIAWLVVRQVVTPVRMAAGIAERLSAGRLQERMKVTGEDDIARLGEAFNKMAQNLQLKIQQLEDLSRMQRRFVSDVSHELRTPLTTVRMAADVIHEARQDFDPVTARSAELLADQLDRFESLLADLLEISRFDAGAASLEAEPIDLRNVVRRVVDGAAPLAERKGTAIRVVGDQQPVVAEADARRVERVLRNLVVNAVEHGEGKDVVVKLASAGGAVAVAVRDYGVGLKPGEATRVFSRFWRADPARARTTGGTGLGLSIALEDARLHGGWLQAWGEPGGGSQFRLTLPRTADEPLRGSPIPLEPKDSRRNRGLDDAGLPRGGGQKSATVPLQPAAEPRTGARAPITPRATAPAPTADPTALPGNGARVVARPATAGPRRADETNGAGKPQPQPQPMQKPLPEPHDGLARAGRGQRDDDETVAGTRRQDDEVRSGAGRQGDASAANGARAGSAGRVDAGADGSDDQGEAFRGR
;
A
#
# COMPACT_ATOMS: atom_id res chain seq x y z
N MET A 1 0.57 13.20 71.33
CA MET A 1 1.24 11.95 70.90
C MET A 1 1.96 12.28 69.60
N THR A 2 3.27 12.60 69.60
CA THR A 2 4.42 11.67 69.76
C THR A 2 4.42 10.63 68.63
N GLY A 3 5.45 10.43 67.82
CA GLY A 3 6.89 10.75 67.92
C GLY A 3 7.62 9.61 67.16
N ASP A 4 8.87 9.71 66.70
CA ASP A 4 9.85 10.77 66.94
C ASP A 4 10.97 10.80 65.86
N SER A 5 11.60 11.98 65.70
CA SER A 5 13.04 12.25 65.44
C SER A 5 13.88 11.55 64.32
N ALA A 6 14.91 12.19 63.72
CA ALA A 6 15.33 13.61 63.71
C ALA A 6 16.42 13.94 62.65
N ALA A 7 16.50 15.23 62.29
CA ALA A 7 17.71 16.03 61.93
C ALA A 7 18.56 15.73 60.65
N SER A 8 19.49 16.61 60.22
CA SER A 8 19.34 18.04 59.79
C SER A 8 20.66 18.66 59.23
N ALA A 9 20.76 18.86 57.90
CA ALA A 9 21.58 19.89 57.19
C ALA A 9 23.13 19.96 57.47
N PRO A 10 23.94 20.90 56.89
CA PRO A 10 23.72 21.83 55.77
C PRO A 10 24.82 21.90 54.66
N GLY A 11 24.38 22.08 53.40
CA GLY A 11 24.86 23.06 52.39
C GLY A 11 26.33 23.21 51.92
N ARG A 12 26.53 23.25 50.58
CA ARG A 12 27.04 24.45 49.86
C ARG A 12 26.76 24.44 48.34
N SER A 13 27.08 25.55 47.69
CA SER A 13 27.00 25.89 46.25
C SER A 13 27.57 24.83 45.29
N GLY A 14 27.16 24.75 44.01
CA GLY A 14 26.22 25.58 43.25
C GLY A 14 26.32 25.30 41.73
N THR A 15 25.78 26.23 40.91
CA THR A 15 25.67 26.23 39.42
C THR A 15 24.70 25.24 38.76
N ARG A 16 23.92 25.80 37.81
CA ARG A 16 23.08 25.15 36.78
C ARG A 16 23.81 25.41 35.43
N PRO A 17 23.62 24.63 34.35
CA PRO A 17 22.40 24.75 33.55
C PRO A 17 21.75 23.44 33.06
N GLU A 18 20.42 23.47 32.98
CA GLU A 18 19.58 23.03 31.87
C GLU A 18 19.83 21.66 31.16
N ARG A 19 18.85 20.76 31.29
CA ARG A 19 18.54 19.73 30.27
C ARG A 19 17.38 20.21 29.38
N PRO A 20 17.48 20.09 28.05
CA PRO A 20 16.32 19.79 27.20
C PRO A 20 16.13 18.26 27.09
N VAL A 21 14.90 17.78 27.26
CA VAL A 21 14.54 16.37 26.99
C VAL A 21 14.01 16.24 25.56
N GLY A 22 14.67 15.45 24.73
CA GLY A 22 14.26 15.19 23.34
C GLY A 22 14.44 13.72 22.96
N ARG A 23 13.35 13.01 22.66
CA ARG A 23 13.39 11.63 22.14
C ARG A 23 13.80 11.62 20.67
N LYS A 24 14.94 11.00 20.33
CA LYS A 24 15.30 10.64 18.95
C LYS A 24 14.86 9.20 18.60
N PRO A 25 14.51 8.90 17.33
CA PRO A 25 14.00 7.59 16.93
C PRO A 25 15.10 6.51 16.81
N LEU A 26 14.71 5.24 16.96
CA LEU A 26 15.60 4.08 17.13
C LEU A 26 16.51 3.72 15.93
N ARG A 27 16.48 4.48 14.83
CA ARG A 27 17.17 4.14 13.57
C ARG A 27 18.65 4.51 13.54
N GLU A 28 19.06 5.61 14.17
CA GLU A 28 20.45 6.11 14.06
C GLU A 28 21.47 5.19 14.77
N ARG A 29 21.07 4.51 15.86
CA ARG A 29 21.93 3.60 16.64
C ARG A 29 22.45 2.37 15.87
N TRP A 30 21.80 1.98 14.78
CA TRP A 30 22.28 0.87 13.93
C TRP A 30 23.26 1.34 12.85
N ALA A 31 23.32 2.63 12.52
CA ALA A 31 24.28 3.16 11.54
C ALA A 31 25.68 3.33 12.15
N SER A 32 25.77 3.81 13.40
CA SER A 32 27.04 4.00 14.11
C SER A 32 27.72 2.70 14.52
N LEU A 33 26.98 1.58 14.63
CA LEU A 33 27.52 0.25 14.95
C LEU A 33 28.11 -0.49 13.74
N VAL A 34 27.95 0.03 12.52
CA VAL A 34 28.46 -0.60 11.28
C VAL A 34 29.74 0.07 10.77
N HIS A 35 30.12 1.23 11.31
CA HIS A 35 31.33 1.98 10.95
C HIS A 35 32.35 2.10 12.11
N GLY A 36 32.14 1.40 13.22
CA GLY A 36 33.16 1.22 14.26
C GLY A 36 34.10 0.09 13.86
N GLY A 37 35.40 0.38 13.70
CA GLY A 37 36.39 -0.60 13.26
C GLY A 37 36.66 -1.68 14.32
N LEU A 38 36.34 -2.94 14.00
CA LEU A 38 36.68 -4.11 14.83
C LEU A 38 36.88 -5.40 14.00
N PHE A 39 37.37 -5.25 12.76
CA PHE A 39 37.81 -6.35 11.89
C PHE A 39 39.06 -5.95 11.08
N GLN A 40 40.08 -5.44 11.78
CA GLN A 40 41.46 -5.41 11.29
C GLN A 40 42.37 -6.07 12.31
N ASP A 41 42.26 -7.39 12.43
CA ASP A 41 43.45 -8.21 12.63
C ASP A 41 43.29 -9.62 12.02
N GLY A 42 44.40 -10.33 11.88
CA GLY A 42 44.55 -11.44 10.94
C GLY A 42 43.70 -12.69 11.18
N VAL A 43 42.80 -13.01 10.23
CA VAL A 43 42.34 -14.39 9.98
C VAL A 43 42.63 -14.76 8.53
N GLN A 44 43.57 -15.68 8.31
CA GLN A 44 43.85 -16.26 7.00
C GLN A 44 42.73 -17.25 6.58
N GLY A 45 41.54 -16.70 6.28
CA GLY A 45 40.38 -17.48 5.86
C GLY A 45 40.65 -18.24 4.56
N SER A 46 40.63 -19.57 4.62
CA SER A 46 41.02 -20.49 3.55
C SER A 46 40.28 -20.23 2.23
N PRO A 47 40.87 -20.55 1.06
CA PRO A 47 40.22 -20.33 -0.24
C PRO A 47 38.89 -21.09 -0.37
N VAL A 48 38.74 -22.21 0.34
CA VAL A 48 37.51 -23.00 0.44
C VAL A 48 36.34 -22.16 0.96
N LEU A 49 36.55 -21.35 2.01
CA LEU A 49 35.49 -20.53 2.60
C LEU A 49 34.95 -19.49 1.61
N ARG A 50 35.85 -18.89 0.81
CA ARG A 50 35.48 -17.94 -0.26
C ARG A 50 34.76 -18.63 -1.41
N LEU A 51 35.16 -19.86 -1.76
CA LEU A 51 34.51 -20.67 -2.79
C LEU A 51 33.07 -21.02 -2.39
N VAL A 52 32.88 -21.51 -1.16
CA VAL A 52 31.57 -21.84 -0.56
C VAL A 52 30.65 -20.62 -0.54
N LEU A 53 31.13 -19.45 -0.11
CA LEU A 53 30.33 -18.20 -0.15
C LEU A 53 29.91 -17.81 -1.58
N ARG A 54 30.76 -18.06 -2.59
CA ARG A 54 30.43 -17.80 -4.00
C ARG A 54 29.41 -18.80 -4.54
N TRP A 55 29.52 -20.08 -4.15
CA TRP A 55 28.57 -21.14 -4.51
C TRP A 55 27.18 -20.87 -3.91
N ILE A 56 27.12 -20.48 -2.63
CA ILE A 56 25.87 -20.14 -1.93
C ILE A 56 25.20 -18.88 -2.54
N ARG A 57 25.96 -17.83 -2.87
CA ARG A 57 25.39 -16.56 -3.36
C ARG A 57 24.75 -16.64 -4.76
N ARG A 58 25.22 -17.51 -5.65
CA ARG A 58 24.73 -17.59 -7.04
C ARG A 58 23.24 -18.02 -7.17
N PRO A 59 22.77 -19.12 -6.54
CA PRO A 59 21.35 -19.49 -6.56
C PRO A 59 20.47 -18.62 -5.64
N LEU A 60 21.05 -17.93 -4.65
CA LEU A 60 20.30 -17.08 -3.72
C LEU A 60 19.70 -15.84 -4.39
N LEU A 61 20.36 -15.25 -5.40
CA LEU A 61 19.86 -14.05 -6.09
C LEU A 61 18.52 -14.25 -6.82
N PRO A 62 18.31 -15.30 -7.66
CA PRO A 62 16.98 -15.57 -8.23
C PRO A 62 15.95 -15.97 -7.17
N LEU A 63 16.34 -16.73 -6.13
CA LEU A 63 15.45 -17.05 -5.00
C LEU A 63 14.96 -15.78 -4.28
N MET A 64 15.83 -14.79 -4.03
CA MET A 64 15.46 -13.52 -3.41
C MET A 64 14.51 -12.69 -4.29
N ARG A 65 14.60 -12.79 -5.63
CA ARG A 65 13.63 -12.16 -6.55
C ARG A 65 12.25 -12.83 -6.46
N LEU A 66 12.21 -14.17 -6.45
CA LEU A 66 10.98 -14.95 -6.28
C LEU A 66 10.34 -14.68 -4.90
N TRP A 67 11.13 -14.65 -3.84
CA TRP A 67 10.70 -14.37 -2.45
C TRP A 67 10.10 -12.96 -2.28
N ARG A 68 10.62 -11.96 -3.01
CA ARG A 68 10.01 -10.62 -3.06
C ARG A 68 8.72 -10.57 -3.89
N ARG A 69 8.56 -11.40 -4.92
CA ARG A 69 7.41 -11.36 -5.84
C ARG A 69 6.24 -12.25 -5.44
N ASN A 70 6.45 -13.30 -4.63
CA ASN A 70 5.37 -14.19 -4.20
C ASN A 70 5.21 -14.29 -2.67
N ILE A 71 4.15 -13.66 -2.15
CA ILE A 71 3.73 -13.71 -0.74
C ILE A 71 3.45 -15.16 -0.29
N GLN A 72 2.91 -16.02 -1.17
CA GLN A 72 2.63 -17.42 -0.88
C GLN A 72 3.91 -18.16 -0.48
N LEU A 73 4.95 -18.05 -1.31
CA LEU A 73 6.26 -18.63 -1.06
C LEU A 73 6.93 -18.02 0.17
N LYS A 74 6.76 -16.71 0.40
CA LYS A 74 7.24 -16.05 1.63
C LYS A 74 6.63 -16.66 2.88
N VAL A 75 5.30 -16.78 2.97
CA VAL A 75 4.60 -17.32 4.15
C VAL A 75 5.01 -18.76 4.42
N VAL A 76 4.90 -19.64 3.41
CA VAL A 76 5.24 -21.06 3.56
C VAL A 76 6.72 -21.24 3.95
N ALA A 77 7.64 -20.51 3.32
CA ALA A 77 9.06 -20.58 3.68
C ALA A 77 9.35 -20.06 5.10
N THR A 78 8.68 -18.98 5.55
CA THR A 78 8.86 -18.51 6.94
C THR A 78 8.32 -19.50 7.96
N THR A 79 7.18 -20.14 7.71
CA THR A 79 6.62 -21.16 8.60
C THR A 79 7.52 -22.39 8.67
N LEU A 80 8.04 -22.86 7.52
CA LEU A 80 8.98 -23.99 7.46
C LEU A 80 10.33 -23.70 8.13
N LEU A 81 10.86 -22.49 7.99
CA LEU A 81 12.11 -22.10 8.68
C LEU A 81 11.92 -21.98 10.20
N MET A 82 10.78 -21.44 10.64
CA MET A 82 10.41 -21.41 12.07
C MET A 82 10.26 -22.83 12.64
N SER A 83 9.50 -23.70 11.98
CA SER A 83 9.25 -25.06 12.48
C SER A 83 10.51 -25.92 12.47
N LEU A 84 11.34 -25.83 11.43
CA LEU A 84 12.65 -26.49 11.40
C LEU A 84 13.56 -26.00 12.53
N GLY A 85 13.57 -24.70 12.82
CA GLY A 85 14.32 -24.13 13.95
C GLY A 85 13.87 -24.68 15.31
N VAL A 86 12.56 -24.77 15.54
CA VAL A 86 11.98 -25.35 16.77
C VAL A 86 12.30 -26.85 16.89
N VAL A 87 12.17 -27.62 15.80
CA VAL A 87 12.48 -29.06 15.78
C VAL A 87 13.96 -29.32 16.05
N LEU A 88 14.87 -28.52 15.46
CA LEU A 88 16.31 -28.63 15.70
C LEU A 88 16.68 -28.26 17.15
N LEU A 89 16.06 -27.21 17.71
CA LEU A 89 16.28 -26.80 19.10
C LEU A 89 15.82 -27.89 20.08
N LEU A 90 14.60 -28.42 19.90
CA LEU A 90 14.06 -29.48 20.73
C LEU A 90 14.89 -30.76 20.61
N GLY A 91 15.25 -31.15 19.38
CA GLY A 91 16.12 -32.30 19.12
C GLY A 91 17.48 -32.18 19.81
N PHE A 92 18.11 -31.01 19.75
CA PHE A 92 19.38 -30.75 20.45
C PHE A 92 19.25 -30.92 21.98
N VAL A 93 18.19 -30.36 22.59
CA VAL A 93 17.93 -30.49 24.03
C VAL A 93 17.70 -31.95 24.43
N VAL A 94 16.83 -32.67 23.74
CA VAL A 94 16.50 -34.07 24.07
C VAL A 94 17.70 -35.00 23.85
N ILE A 95 18.43 -34.85 22.74
CA ILE A 95 19.66 -35.63 22.47
C ILE A 95 20.72 -35.34 23.54
N GLY A 96 20.84 -34.08 23.99
CA GLY A 96 21.74 -33.69 25.08
C GLY A 96 21.36 -34.34 26.42
N GLN A 97 20.07 -34.27 26.81
CA GLN A 97 19.55 -34.89 28.02
C GLN A 97 19.73 -36.40 28.02
N VAL A 98 19.32 -37.10 26.96
CA VAL A 98 19.43 -38.56 26.84
C VAL A 98 20.89 -39.01 26.87
N ARG A 99 21.78 -38.36 26.11
CA ARG A 99 23.22 -38.69 26.13
C ARG A 99 23.81 -38.52 27.53
N ASN A 100 23.55 -37.38 28.17
CA ASN A 100 24.15 -37.09 29.47
C ASN A 100 23.60 -38.02 30.56
N GLY A 101 22.30 -38.35 30.53
CA GLY A 101 21.68 -39.30 31.47
C GLY A 101 22.19 -40.74 31.30
N LEU A 102 22.33 -41.23 30.06
CA LEU A 102 22.92 -42.55 29.79
C LEU A 102 24.37 -42.64 30.28
N LEU A 103 25.19 -41.60 30.03
CA LEU A 103 26.58 -41.56 30.46
C LEU A 103 26.71 -41.50 31.99
N ASP A 104 25.94 -40.65 32.67
CA ASP A 104 25.97 -40.53 34.14
C ASP A 104 25.52 -41.83 34.82
N ALA A 105 24.46 -42.47 34.32
CA ALA A 105 24.01 -43.78 34.81
C ALA A 105 25.07 -44.87 34.60
N LYS A 106 25.69 -44.94 33.42
CA LYS A 106 26.74 -45.92 33.10
C LYS A 106 28.01 -45.68 33.94
N VAL A 107 28.46 -44.44 34.11
CA VAL A 107 29.60 -44.09 34.99
C VAL A 107 29.35 -44.56 36.43
N LYS A 108 28.16 -44.30 37.00
CA LYS A 108 27.82 -44.71 38.36
C LYS A 108 27.75 -46.23 38.52
N ALA A 109 27.15 -46.93 37.57
CA ALA A 109 27.09 -48.39 37.56
C ALA A 109 28.50 -49.01 37.46
N SER A 110 29.31 -48.54 36.50
CA SER A 110 30.69 -48.97 36.30
C SER A 110 31.57 -48.70 37.53
N GLN A 111 31.44 -47.53 38.16
CA GLN A 111 32.20 -47.19 39.37
C GLN A 111 31.86 -48.12 40.53
N SER A 112 30.58 -48.47 40.71
CA SER A 112 30.15 -49.44 41.71
C SER A 112 30.72 -50.84 41.44
N GLN A 113 30.58 -51.34 40.20
CA GLN A 113 31.10 -52.64 39.78
C GLN A 113 32.62 -52.75 39.91
N ALA A 114 33.36 -51.74 39.46
CA ALA A 114 34.83 -51.70 39.61
C ALA A 114 35.23 -51.65 41.09
N THR A 115 34.53 -50.89 41.94
CA THR A 115 34.82 -50.80 43.38
C THR A 115 34.63 -52.15 44.08
N GLY A 116 33.54 -52.88 43.77
CA GLY A 116 33.35 -54.26 44.24
C GLY A 116 34.42 -55.22 43.70
N GLY A 117 34.77 -55.09 42.42
CA GLY A 117 35.84 -55.87 41.78
C GLY A 117 37.22 -55.66 42.41
N PHE A 118 37.59 -54.42 42.76
CA PHE A 118 38.81 -54.11 43.50
C PHE A 118 38.81 -54.70 44.92
N ALA A 119 37.65 -54.83 45.57
CA ALA A 119 37.53 -55.48 46.87
C ALA A 119 37.72 -57.00 46.77
N VAL A 120 37.09 -57.66 45.78
CA VAL A 120 37.29 -59.09 45.50
C VAL A 120 38.75 -59.38 45.12
N ALA A 121 39.38 -58.50 44.33
CA ALA A 121 40.79 -58.65 43.97
C ALA A 121 41.73 -58.54 45.18
N LYS A 122 41.41 -57.68 46.17
CA LYS A 122 42.14 -57.64 47.44
C LYS A 122 41.88 -58.92 48.26
N GLN A 123 40.62 -59.32 48.41
CA GLN A 123 40.27 -60.54 49.17
C GLN A 123 41.00 -61.77 48.62
N LYS A 124 41.00 -61.97 47.29
CA LYS A 124 41.76 -63.06 46.65
C LYS A 124 43.28 -62.96 46.80
N ALA A 125 43.83 -61.77 47.05
CA ALA A 125 45.25 -61.60 47.39
C ALA A 125 45.51 -61.97 48.86
N ASP A 126 44.68 -61.46 49.78
CA ASP A 126 44.75 -61.74 51.22
C ASP A 126 44.59 -63.27 51.50
N GLU A 127 43.63 -63.93 50.83
CA GLU A 127 43.40 -65.38 50.88
C GLU A 127 44.60 -66.19 50.36
N ALA A 128 45.10 -65.89 49.16
CA ALA A 128 46.26 -66.58 48.59
C ALA A 128 47.55 -66.36 49.41
N ALA A 129 47.74 -65.17 50.00
CA ALA A 129 48.86 -64.89 50.90
C ALA A 129 48.84 -65.81 52.14
N SER A 130 47.65 -66.05 52.71
CA SER A 130 47.48 -66.97 53.85
C SER A 130 47.73 -68.44 53.51
N ALA A 131 47.48 -68.86 52.26
CA ALA A 131 47.68 -70.24 51.83
C ALA A 131 49.16 -70.58 51.56
N GLY A 132 50.01 -69.57 51.32
CA GLY A 132 51.41 -69.75 50.95
C GLY A 132 52.38 -70.00 52.12
N ALA A 133 51.90 -70.02 53.38
CA ALA A 133 52.75 -69.95 54.57
C ALA A 133 53.30 -71.29 55.09
N ASP A 134 52.86 -72.43 54.55
CA ASP A 134 52.95 -73.74 55.22
C ASP A 134 53.78 -74.83 54.46
N ASP A 135 54.50 -74.47 53.39
CA ASP A 135 55.40 -75.37 52.64
C ASP A 135 56.85 -74.85 52.60
N GLY A 136 57.76 -75.53 53.30
CA GLY A 136 59.10 -75.06 53.66
C GLY A 136 60.17 -75.20 52.57
N THR A 137 60.01 -74.54 51.42
CA THR A 137 60.90 -74.72 50.26
C THR A 137 61.09 -73.40 49.47
N PRO A 138 62.26 -73.13 48.80
CA PRO A 138 62.77 -71.77 48.59
C PRO A 138 61.85 -70.73 47.92
N ALA A 139 61.97 -69.48 48.38
CA ALA A 139 60.98 -68.41 48.18
C ALA A 139 60.94 -67.79 46.78
N ASP A 140 62.05 -67.22 46.27
CA ASP A 140 62.04 -66.35 45.07
C ASP A 140 61.37 -66.99 43.85
N GLN A 141 61.73 -68.23 43.55
CA GLN A 141 61.23 -68.91 42.34
C GLN A 141 59.76 -69.33 42.50
N ARG A 142 59.37 -69.75 43.71
CA ARG A 142 58.00 -70.14 44.10
C ARG A 142 57.04 -68.96 44.06
N ALA A 143 57.45 -67.82 44.60
CA ALA A 143 56.70 -66.57 44.58
C ALA A 143 56.37 -66.13 43.14
N SER A 144 57.31 -66.30 42.19
CA SER A 144 57.10 -65.93 40.79
C SER A 144 56.12 -66.84 40.04
N GLN A 145 56.20 -68.16 40.21
CA GLN A 145 55.29 -69.09 39.53
C GLN A 145 53.87 -69.02 40.10
N ASN A 146 53.73 -68.94 41.43
CA ASN A 146 52.42 -68.84 42.08
C ASN A 146 51.68 -67.55 41.67
N VAL A 147 52.38 -66.42 41.57
CA VAL A 147 51.80 -65.17 41.05
C VAL A 147 51.42 -65.28 39.57
N ILE A 148 52.17 -66.02 38.74
CA ILE A 148 51.83 -66.19 37.33
C ILE A 148 50.46 -66.86 37.15
N GLU A 149 50.20 -67.92 37.94
CA GLU A 149 48.96 -68.68 37.92
C GLU A 149 47.82 -67.89 38.58
N TRP A 150 48.01 -67.42 39.83
CA TRP A 150 47.04 -66.61 40.57
C TRP A 150 46.56 -65.38 39.80
N MET A 151 47.46 -64.63 39.17
CA MET A 151 47.12 -63.42 38.41
C MET A 151 46.35 -63.73 37.12
N SER A 152 46.49 -64.95 36.59
CA SER A 152 45.73 -65.43 35.42
C SER A 152 44.35 -65.94 35.84
N GLU A 153 44.25 -66.69 36.94
CA GLU A 153 42.98 -67.10 37.54
C GLU A 153 42.17 -65.87 38.01
N LEU A 154 42.83 -64.85 38.56
CA LEU A 154 42.21 -63.61 38.99
C LEU A 154 41.54 -62.88 37.81
N VAL A 155 42.25 -62.64 36.70
CA VAL A 155 41.67 -61.99 35.51
C VAL A 155 40.51 -62.81 34.93
N SER A 156 40.64 -64.14 34.91
CA SER A 156 39.56 -65.06 34.51
C SER A 156 38.33 -64.94 35.44
N SER A 157 38.54 -65.00 36.75
CA SER A 157 37.50 -64.97 37.79
C SER A 157 36.80 -63.61 37.92
N LEU A 158 37.52 -62.50 37.75
CA LEU A 158 36.95 -61.16 37.78
C LEU A 158 36.13 -60.87 36.52
N SER A 159 36.59 -61.32 35.35
CA SER A 159 35.86 -61.12 34.08
C SER A 159 34.64 -62.04 33.95
N SER A 160 34.70 -63.29 34.44
CA SER A 160 33.55 -64.19 34.47
C SER A 160 32.45 -63.71 35.42
N GLY A 161 32.81 -63.14 36.58
CA GLY A 161 31.87 -62.48 37.49
C GLY A 161 31.15 -61.26 36.88
N GLY A 162 31.70 -60.67 35.81
CA GLY A 162 31.06 -59.60 35.03
C GLY A 162 30.12 -60.06 33.92
N GLN A 163 30.06 -61.36 33.60
CA GLN A 163 29.33 -61.92 32.45
C GLN A 163 29.53 -61.15 31.12
N GLY A 164 30.73 -60.60 30.90
CA GLY A 164 31.06 -59.81 29.70
C GLY A 164 30.52 -58.37 29.68
N ALA A 165 29.99 -57.84 30.79
CA ALA A 165 29.61 -56.43 30.93
C ALA A 165 30.83 -55.47 30.95
N PHE A 166 32.02 -56.00 31.20
CA PHE A 166 33.30 -55.31 31.19
C PHE A 166 34.44 -56.30 30.87
N ASP A 167 35.54 -55.77 30.35
CA ASP A 167 36.82 -56.48 30.27
C ASP A 167 37.74 -56.08 31.43
N VAL A 168 38.55 -57.02 31.92
CA VAL A 168 39.51 -56.83 33.02
C VAL A 168 40.92 -56.90 32.47
N VAL A 169 41.75 -55.91 32.80
CA VAL A 169 43.15 -55.80 32.36
C VAL A 169 44.05 -55.56 33.57
N THR A 170 45.17 -56.25 33.65
CA THR A 170 46.23 -55.99 34.63
C THR A 170 47.53 -55.60 33.95
N LEU A 171 48.25 -54.65 34.57
CA LEU A 171 49.54 -54.12 34.10
C LEU A 171 50.52 -54.01 35.28
N PRO A 172 51.83 -54.20 35.06
CA PRO A 172 52.84 -53.86 36.07
C PRO A 172 52.90 -52.34 36.29
N PRO A 173 53.38 -51.88 37.47
CA PRO A 173 53.58 -50.46 37.75
C PRO A 173 54.86 -49.97 37.06
N GLY A 174 54.70 -49.35 35.89
CA GLY A 174 55.83 -48.98 35.01
C GLY A 174 56.05 -50.04 33.93
N ASP A 175 57.32 -50.26 33.56
CA ASP A 175 57.73 -51.19 32.48
C ASP A 175 58.37 -52.50 33.00
N ASP A 176 58.59 -52.60 34.32
CA ASP A 176 59.19 -53.77 34.97
C ASP A 176 58.28 -55.00 34.85
N SER A 177 58.52 -55.81 33.82
CA SER A 177 57.81 -57.06 33.53
C SER A 177 58.37 -58.26 34.31
N GLY A 178 59.19 -58.01 35.34
CA GLY A 178 59.81 -59.02 36.19
C GLY A 178 58.82 -59.79 37.07
N GLY A 179 59.27 -60.93 37.61
CA GLY A 179 58.51 -61.71 38.60
C GLY A 179 57.19 -62.32 38.11
N GLY A 180 56.90 -62.30 36.79
CA GLY A 180 55.68 -62.88 36.22
C GLY A 180 54.47 -61.95 36.15
N ARG A 181 54.63 -60.69 36.55
CA ARG A 181 53.58 -59.64 36.63
C ARG A 181 53.27 -58.97 35.28
N GLY A 182 53.58 -59.65 34.17
CA GLY A 182 53.37 -59.13 32.81
C GLY A 182 51.90 -58.86 32.48
N PRO A 183 51.64 -58.00 31.46
CA PRO A 183 50.29 -57.61 31.04
C PRO A 183 49.35 -58.79 30.78
N ARG A 184 48.13 -58.74 31.32
CA ARG A 184 47.05 -59.72 31.07
C ARG A 184 45.73 -59.01 30.80
N ALA A 185 44.85 -59.66 30.03
CA ALA A 185 43.55 -59.14 29.66
C ALA A 185 42.51 -60.24 29.45
N SER A 186 41.25 -59.96 29.80
CA SER A 186 40.09 -60.74 29.31
C SER A 186 39.69 -60.33 27.89
N GLY A 187 38.77 -61.10 27.29
CA GLY A 187 38.05 -60.73 26.07
C GLY A 187 38.88 -60.57 24.79
N GLY A 188 40.19 -60.79 24.84
CA GLY A 188 41.13 -60.53 23.75
C GLY A 188 41.55 -59.05 23.64
N VAL A 189 41.40 -58.26 24.70
CA VAL A 189 41.80 -56.83 24.73
C VAL A 189 43.32 -56.69 24.67
N ASP A 190 43.79 -55.67 23.95
CA ASP A 190 45.18 -55.20 23.95
C ASP A 190 45.41 -54.30 25.18
N PRO A 191 46.20 -54.72 26.19
CA PRO A 191 46.39 -53.94 27.42
C PRO A 191 46.97 -52.55 27.14
N ASN A 192 48.02 -52.51 26.33
CA ASN A 192 48.87 -51.34 26.14
C ASN A 192 48.24 -50.31 25.20
N LYS A 193 47.39 -50.75 24.25
CA LYS A 193 46.68 -49.84 23.34
C LYS A 193 45.27 -49.45 23.79
N SER A 194 44.75 -50.04 24.87
CA SER A 194 43.39 -49.76 25.38
C SER A 194 43.37 -48.91 26.64
N VAL A 195 44.40 -48.96 27.48
CA VAL A 195 44.52 -48.12 28.69
C VAL A 195 45.40 -46.89 28.40
N PRO A 196 44.88 -45.65 28.48
CA PRO A 196 45.69 -44.46 28.22
C PRO A 196 46.81 -44.25 29.25
N GLU A 197 47.98 -43.78 28.80
CA GLU A 197 49.14 -43.50 29.65
C GLU A 197 48.82 -42.45 30.74
N ASP A 198 48.03 -41.42 30.41
CA ASP A 198 47.51 -40.42 31.37
C ASP A 198 46.71 -41.06 32.52
N LEU A 199 46.04 -42.19 32.26
CA LEU A 199 45.32 -42.94 33.28
C LEU A 199 46.28 -43.81 34.11
N ARG A 200 47.26 -44.46 33.49
CA ARG A 200 48.30 -45.22 34.21
C ARG A 200 49.05 -44.34 35.19
N ALA A 201 49.52 -43.17 34.75
CA ALA A 201 50.21 -42.19 35.61
C ALA A 201 49.35 -41.80 36.84
N ARG A 202 48.04 -41.59 36.66
CA ARG A 202 47.10 -41.27 37.74
C ARG A 202 46.79 -42.44 38.68
N VAL A 203 46.76 -43.68 38.17
CA VAL A 203 46.54 -44.89 38.97
C VAL A 203 47.79 -45.26 39.78
N ASN A 204 48.98 -45.05 39.23
CA ASN A 204 50.23 -45.39 39.89
C ASN A 204 50.58 -44.37 41.00
N THR A 205 50.26 -43.08 40.79
CA THR A 205 50.46 -42.00 41.78
C THR A 205 49.32 -41.85 42.80
N GLY A 206 48.13 -42.39 42.54
CA GLY A 206 46.94 -42.25 43.38
C GLY A 206 46.58 -43.51 44.18
N SER A 207 46.09 -43.32 45.42
CA SER A 207 45.54 -44.41 46.25
C SER A 207 44.05 -44.71 45.96
N SER A 208 43.35 -43.75 45.34
CA SER A 208 41.96 -43.87 44.90
C SER A 208 41.83 -44.37 43.46
N ALA A 209 40.67 -44.94 43.12
CA ALA A 209 40.39 -45.36 41.75
C ALA A 209 40.28 -44.13 40.82
N ALA A 210 40.98 -44.18 39.68
CA ALA A 210 40.94 -43.16 38.64
C ALA A 210 40.14 -43.66 37.44
N GLN A 211 39.49 -42.74 36.73
CA GLN A 211 38.72 -43.05 35.51
C GLN A 211 39.13 -42.18 34.33
N SER A 212 38.96 -42.70 33.11
CA SER A 212 39.08 -41.99 31.83
C SER A 212 38.26 -42.67 30.73
N TYR A 213 37.97 -41.96 29.64
CA TYR A 213 37.34 -42.53 28.44
C TYR A 213 38.41 -42.99 27.43
N THR A 214 38.20 -44.14 26.80
CA THR A 214 39.12 -44.75 25.83
C THR A 214 38.36 -45.30 24.62
N ARG A 215 39.09 -45.93 23.68
CA ARG A 215 38.53 -46.98 22.83
C ARG A 215 39.29 -48.29 23.07
N ILE A 216 38.56 -49.35 23.42
CA ILE A 216 39.11 -50.71 23.50
C ILE A 216 39.64 -51.07 22.12
N ARG A 217 40.84 -51.66 22.07
CA ARG A 217 41.38 -52.33 20.89
C ARG A 217 41.59 -53.80 21.26
N TYR A 218 41.23 -54.70 20.34
CA TYR A 218 41.40 -56.13 20.54
C TYR A 218 42.66 -56.60 19.80
N SER A 219 43.43 -57.50 20.41
CA SER A 219 44.66 -58.05 19.84
C SER A 219 44.38 -59.01 18.69
N ASN A 220 43.26 -59.74 18.78
CA ASN A 220 42.67 -60.45 17.65
C ASN A 220 41.90 -59.44 16.77
N GLY A 221 42.14 -59.49 15.45
CA GLY A 221 41.53 -58.58 14.47
C GLY A 221 40.01 -58.75 14.26
N ASP A 222 39.40 -59.71 14.95
CA ASP A 222 38.00 -60.12 14.77
C ASP A 222 36.97 -59.15 15.37
N LYS A 223 37.42 -58.13 16.13
CA LYS A 223 36.55 -57.17 16.83
C LYS A 223 36.95 -55.71 16.55
N GLU A 224 35.99 -54.90 16.10
CA GLU A 224 36.17 -53.46 15.90
C GLU A 224 36.45 -52.69 17.21
N SER A 225 37.06 -51.51 17.11
CA SER A 225 37.44 -50.69 18.27
C SER A 225 36.28 -49.88 18.87
N GLN A 226 35.80 -50.36 20.01
CA GLN A 226 34.62 -49.85 20.72
C GLN A 226 34.99 -48.76 21.74
N PRO A 227 34.21 -47.67 21.90
CA PRO A 227 34.45 -46.70 22.95
C PRO A 227 34.11 -47.30 24.32
N ALA A 228 34.87 -46.93 25.34
CA ALA A 228 34.70 -47.47 26.69
C ALA A 228 35.03 -46.44 27.78
N LEU A 229 34.48 -46.67 28.97
CA LEU A 229 34.94 -46.07 30.22
C LEU A 229 35.95 -47.02 30.87
N VAL A 230 37.14 -46.53 31.18
CA VAL A 230 38.14 -47.28 31.97
C VAL A 230 38.11 -46.78 33.40
N ILE A 231 38.09 -47.70 34.36
CA ILE A 231 38.27 -47.41 35.79
C ILE A 231 39.43 -48.27 36.28
N GLY A 232 40.50 -47.64 36.77
CA GLY A 232 41.71 -48.30 37.24
C GLY A 232 42.01 -47.99 38.69
N LYS A 233 42.64 -48.94 39.39
CA LYS A 233 43.16 -48.77 40.75
C LYS A 233 44.41 -49.63 40.95
N ARG A 234 45.36 -49.11 41.74
CA ARG A 234 46.49 -49.87 42.25
C ARG A 234 46.03 -50.83 43.35
N VAL A 235 46.45 -52.09 43.26
CA VAL A 235 46.14 -53.20 44.18
C VAL A 235 47.45 -53.94 44.46
N ASN A 236 47.54 -54.72 45.53
CA ASN A 236 48.72 -55.53 45.85
C ASN A 236 48.44 -57.01 45.58
N ASP A 237 49.47 -57.75 45.16
CA ASP A 237 49.43 -59.20 44.95
C ASP A 237 49.63 -59.97 46.29
N PRO A 238 49.59 -61.32 46.30
CA PRO A 238 49.76 -62.12 47.52
C PRO A 238 51.11 -61.94 48.21
N ASN A 239 52.14 -61.46 47.49
CA ASN A 239 53.46 -61.18 48.04
C ASN A 239 53.57 -59.75 48.61
N GLY A 240 52.49 -58.96 48.51
CA GLY A 240 52.42 -57.56 48.92
C GLY A 240 52.86 -56.56 47.84
N ASP A 241 53.27 -57.03 46.66
CA ASP A 241 53.80 -56.17 45.60
C ASP A 241 52.68 -55.48 44.78
N PRO A 242 52.86 -54.22 44.37
CA PRO A 242 51.83 -53.46 43.68
C PRO A 242 51.65 -53.88 42.21
N TYR A 243 50.41 -53.91 41.74
CA TYR A 243 50.04 -53.97 40.33
C TYR A 243 48.88 -53.01 39.99
N GLU A 244 48.73 -52.67 38.72
CA GLU A 244 47.64 -51.83 38.22
C GLU A 244 46.50 -52.73 37.71
N LEU A 245 45.28 -52.56 38.24
CA LEU A 245 44.07 -53.30 37.85
C LEU A 245 43.06 -52.35 37.19
N TYR A 246 42.60 -52.69 35.99
CA TYR A 246 41.69 -51.89 35.17
C TYR A 246 40.44 -52.66 34.77
N TYR A 247 39.29 -51.99 34.84
CA TYR A 247 38.00 -52.42 34.32
C TYR A 247 37.63 -51.54 33.12
N LEU A 248 37.39 -52.15 31.97
CA LEU A 248 37.05 -51.49 30.71
C LEU A 248 35.59 -51.79 30.35
N PHE A 249 34.72 -50.81 30.53
CA PHE A 249 33.27 -50.93 30.32
C PHE A 249 32.89 -50.39 28.92
N PRO A 250 32.50 -51.25 27.96
CA PRO A 250 32.11 -50.79 26.63
C PRO A 250 30.84 -49.92 26.67
N LEU A 251 30.83 -48.86 25.85
CA LEU A 251 29.75 -47.88 25.72
C LEU A 251 28.86 -48.11 24.49
N THR A 252 28.94 -49.29 23.86
CA THR A 252 28.26 -49.58 22.59
C THR A 252 26.75 -49.76 22.73
N GLN A 253 26.24 -50.09 23.92
CA GLN A 253 24.80 -50.11 24.18
C GLN A 253 24.24 -48.68 24.29
N GLU A 254 25.02 -47.77 24.89
CA GLU A 254 24.71 -46.35 25.01
C GLU A 254 24.79 -45.64 23.65
N GLU A 255 25.81 -45.95 22.82
CA GLU A 255 25.88 -45.45 21.44
C GLU A 255 24.72 -45.95 20.57
N LYS A 256 24.35 -47.24 20.66
CA LYS A 256 23.18 -47.79 19.95
C LYS A 256 21.87 -47.15 20.40
N SER A 257 21.66 -47.01 21.71
CA SER A 257 20.48 -46.32 22.27
C SER A 257 20.40 -44.87 21.81
N LEU A 258 21.53 -44.16 21.83
CA LEU A 258 21.61 -42.77 21.36
C LEU A 258 21.43 -42.64 19.85
N SER A 259 21.86 -43.62 19.04
CA SER A 259 21.65 -43.61 17.58
C SER A 259 20.18 -43.88 17.21
N LEU A 260 19.51 -44.80 17.93
CA LEU A 260 18.07 -45.03 17.81
C LEU A 260 17.27 -43.77 18.16
N VAL A 261 17.58 -43.13 19.30
CA VAL A 261 16.93 -41.88 19.72
C VAL A 261 17.16 -40.74 18.71
N LYS A 262 18.38 -40.58 18.19
CA LYS A 262 18.68 -39.62 17.11
C LYS A 262 17.85 -39.92 15.85
N GLY A 263 17.76 -41.18 15.43
CA GLY A 263 17.01 -41.60 14.26
C GLY A 263 15.52 -41.30 14.39
N THR A 264 14.90 -41.73 15.49
CA THR A 264 13.47 -41.50 15.76
C THR A 264 13.12 -40.01 15.91
N LEU A 265 14.00 -39.21 16.53
CA LEU A 265 13.82 -37.74 16.58
C LEU A 265 13.94 -37.09 15.19
N ALA A 266 14.85 -37.56 14.34
CA ALA A 266 15.02 -37.04 12.99
C ALA A 266 13.82 -37.39 12.07
N THR A 267 13.29 -38.61 12.13
CA THR A 267 12.13 -39.02 11.34
C THR A 267 10.83 -38.35 11.82
N ALA A 268 10.60 -38.27 13.14
CA ALA A 268 9.48 -37.55 13.71
C ALA A 268 9.55 -36.03 13.40
N GLY A 269 10.74 -35.44 13.53
CA GLY A 269 10.98 -34.04 13.19
C GLY A 269 10.71 -33.72 11.71
N LEU A 270 11.16 -34.59 10.80
CA LEU A 270 10.86 -34.47 9.37
C LEU A 270 9.36 -34.55 9.09
N PHE A 271 8.64 -35.50 9.71
CA PHE A 271 7.20 -35.65 9.55
C PHE A 271 6.44 -34.40 10.02
N VAL A 272 6.81 -33.82 11.17
CA VAL A 272 6.23 -32.56 11.68
C VAL A 272 6.49 -31.37 10.73
N VAL A 273 7.71 -31.25 10.18
CA VAL A 273 8.03 -30.18 9.21
C VAL A 273 7.22 -30.34 7.91
N VAL A 274 7.07 -31.56 7.39
CA VAL A 274 6.25 -31.85 6.20
C VAL A 274 4.77 -31.54 6.45
N LEU A 275 4.23 -31.96 7.60
CA LEU A 275 2.83 -31.71 7.98
C LEU A 275 2.54 -30.20 8.09
N LEU A 276 3.42 -29.44 8.75
CA LEU A 276 3.28 -27.99 8.86
C LEU A 276 3.43 -27.29 7.50
N GLY A 277 4.26 -27.81 6.59
CA GLY A 277 4.34 -27.35 5.20
C GLY A 277 3.04 -27.57 4.42
N ALA A 278 2.42 -28.74 4.56
CA ALA A 278 1.14 -29.07 3.92
C ALA A 278 0.00 -28.19 4.45
N ILE A 279 -0.08 -27.97 5.77
CA ILE A 279 -1.06 -27.06 6.39
C ILE A 279 -0.85 -25.63 5.90
N ALA A 280 0.39 -25.12 5.86
CA ALA A 280 0.69 -23.78 5.38
C ALA A 280 0.30 -23.59 3.90
N TRP A 281 0.55 -24.60 3.05
CA TRP A 281 0.13 -24.59 1.65
C TRP A 281 -1.40 -24.58 1.51
N LEU A 282 -2.12 -25.38 2.30
CA LEU A 282 -3.58 -25.45 2.32
C LEU A 282 -4.22 -24.11 2.71
N VAL A 283 -3.76 -23.48 3.80
CA VAL A 283 -4.25 -22.16 4.24
C VAL A 283 -3.97 -21.08 3.19
N VAL A 284 -2.81 -21.12 2.54
CA VAL A 284 -2.46 -20.18 1.46
C VAL A 284 -3.33 -20.39 0.21
N ARG A 285 -3.69 -21.63 -0.10
CA ARG A 285 -4.60 -21.96 -1.22
C ARG A 285 -6.03 -21.53 -0.93
N GLN A 286 -6.54 -21.77 0.27
CA GLN A 286 -7.92 -21.46 0.66
C GLN A 286 -8.15 -19.97 0.95
N VAL A 287 -7.30 -19.32 1.76
CA VAL A 287 -7.57 -17.96 2.27
C VAL A 287 -6.83 -16.89 1.48
N VAL A 288 -5.51 -17.02 1.32
CA VAL A 288 -4.67 -15.94 0.77
C VAL A 288 -4.92 -15.72 -0.73
N THR A 289 -5.27 -16.78 -1.46
CA THR A 289 -5.41 -16.73 -2.92
C THR A 289 -6.70 -16.04 -3.37
N PRO A 290 -7.91 -16.35 -2.85
CA PRO A 290 -9.13 -15.61 -3.19
C PRO A 290 -9.07 -14.12 -2.84
N VAL A 291 -8.57 -13.75 -1.65
CA VAL A 291 -8.45 -12.35 -1.23
C VAL A 291 -7.59 -11.53 -2.20
N ARG A 292 -6.50 -12.12 -2.73
CA ARG A 292 -5.67 -11.46 -3.74
C ARG A 292 -6.37 -11.32 -5.10
N MET A 293 -7.20 -12.29 -5.49
CA MET A 293 -8.01 -12.17 -6.71
C MET A 293 -9.07 -11.08 -6.56
N ALA A 294 -9.74 -11.01 -5.39
CA ALA A 294 -10.72 -9.98 -5.07
C ALA A 294 -10.12 -8.57 -5.17
N ALA A 295 -8.94 -8.33 -4.59
CA ALA A 295 -8.24 -7.05 -4.68
C ALA A 295 -7.92 -6.66 -6.14
N GLY A 296 -7.38 -7.58 -6.93
CA GLY A 296 -7.07 -7.32 -8.34
C GLY A 296 -8.31 -7.13 -9.24
N ILE A 297 -9.46 -7.71 -8.86
CA ILE A 297 -10.75 -7.46 -9.54
C ILE A 297 -11.30 -6.08 -9.14
N ALA A 298 -11.21 -5.69 -7.87
CA ALA A 298 -11.62 -4.36 -7.40
C ALA A 298 -10.81 -3.23 -8.06
N GLU A 299 -9.50 -3.42 -8.24
CA GLU A 299 -8.63 -2.51 -8.99
C GLU A 299 -9.09 -2.34 -10.45
N ARG A 300 -9.42 -3.45 -11.15
CA ARG A 300 -9.95 -3.40 -12.52
C ARG A 300 -11.36 -2.78 -12.60
N LEU A 301 -12.21 -3.02 -11.60
CA LEU A 301 -13.52 -2.37 -11.49
C LEU A 301 -13.36 -0.85 -11.33
N SER A 302 -12.44 -0.40 -10.48
CA SER A 302 -12.11 1.02 -10.30
C SER A 302 -11.49 1.65 -11.55
N ALA A 303 -10.84 0.86 -12.41
CA ALA A 303 -10.37 1.27 -13.73
C ALA A 303 -11.46 1.16 -14.84
N GLY A 304 -12.75 1.20 -14.47
CA GLY A 304 -13.87 1.21 -15.41
C GLY A 304 -14.26 -0.13 -16.03
N ARG A 305 -13.63 -1.26 -15.67
CA ARG A 305 -13.97 -2.59 -16.20
C ARG A 305 -15.18 -3.20 -15.49
N LEU A 306 -16.34 -2.55 -15.65
CA LEU A 306 -17.61 -2.86 -14.99
C LEU A 306 -18.17 -4.27 -15.23
N GLN A 307 -17.62 -5.04 -16.18
CA GLN A 307 -18.04 -6.41 -16.50
C GLN A 307 -17.27 -7.49 -15.71
N GLU A 308 -16.20 -7.12 -15.00
CA GLU A 308 -15.45 -8.07 -14.16
C GLU A 308 -16.32 -8.59 -12.99
N ARG A 309 -16.22 -9.88 -12.67
CA ARG A 309 -16.99 -10.54 -11.60
C ARG A 309 -16.08 -11.43 -10.77
N MET A 310 -16.34 -11.49 -9.47
CA MET A 310 -15.67 -12.43 -8.58
C MET A 310 -16.33 -13.81 -8.68
N LYS A 311 -15.53 -14.86 -8.86
CA LYS A 311 -16.02 -16.25 -8.78
C LYS A 311 -16.34 -16.59 -7.33
N VAL A 312 -17.63 -16.64 -7.00
CA VAL A 312 -18.16 -17.17 -5.74
C VAL A 312 -18.03 -18.70 -5.77
N THR A 313 -17.66 -19.33 -4.65
CA THR A 313 -17.57 -20.79 -4.48
C THR A 313 -17.58 -21.11 -2.98
N GLY A 314 -18.52 -21.96 -2.54
CA GLY A 314 -18.78 -22.20 -1.11
C GLY A 314 -19.79 -21.21 -0.52
N GLU A 315 -19.99 -21.30 0.80
CA GLU A 315 -20.96 -20.49 1.58
C GLU A 315 -20.27 -19.67 2.70
N ASP A 316 -18.94 -19.56 2.64
CA ASP A 316 -18.12 -18.90 3.66
C ASP A 316 -18.09 -17.36 3.52
N ASP A 317 -17.36 -16.67 4.40
CA ASP A 317 -17.22 -15.21 4.35
C ASP A 317 -16.52 -14.70 3.08
N ILE A 318 -15.76 -15.54 2.36
CA ILE A 318 -15.15 -15.20 1.07
C ILE A 318 -16.21 -15.27 -0.04
N ALA A 319 -17.10 -16.27 -0.01
CA ALA A 319 -18.25 -16.35 -0.88
C ALA A 319 -19.18 -15.15 -0.69
N ARG A 320 -19.55 -14.85 0.57
CA ARG A 320 -20.37 -13.66 0.94
C ARG A 320 -19.73 -12.35 0.48
N LEU A 321 -18.41 -12.20 0.59
CA LEU A 321 -17.67 -11.05 0.07
C LEU A 321 -17.77 -10.96 -1.47
N GLY A 322 -17.65 -12.09 -2.17
CA GLY A 322 -17.80 -12.16 -3.63
C GLY A 322 -19.21 -11.80 -4.11
N GLU A 323 -20.25 -12.25 -3.42
CA GLU A 323 -21.64 -11.85 -3.69
C GLU A 323 -21.86 -10.35 -3.46
N ALA A 324 -21.42 -9.82 -2.32
CA ALA A 324 -21.53 -8.40 -1.99
C ALA A 324 -20.80 -7.52 -3.03
N PHE A 325 -19.62 -7.95 -3.48
CA PHE A 325 -18.86 -7.30 -4.54
C PHE A 325 -19.58 -7.35 -5.90
N ASN A 326 -20.08 -8.51 -6.31
CA ASN A 326 -20.82 -8.66 -7.57
C ASN A 326 -22.11 -7.82 -7.57
N LYS A 327 -22.82 -7.76 -6.44
CA LYS A 327 -24.00 -6.90 -6.25
C LYS A 327 -23.65 -5.42 -6.26
N MET A 328 -22.49 -5.02 -5.72
CA MET A 328 -21.98 -3.65 -5.84
C MET A 328 -21.68 -3.28 -7.30
N ALA A 329 -20.97 -4.16 -8.03
CA ALA A 329 -20.63 -3.94 -9.44
C ALA A 329 -21.89 -3.81 -10.32
N GLN A 330 -22.88 -4.68 -10.11
CA GLN A 330 -24.17 -4.61 -10.82
C GLN A 330 -24.94 -3.31 -10.51
N ASN A 331 -25.02 -2.90 -9.24
CA ASN A 331 -25.66 -1.65 -8.85
C ASN A 331 -24.94 -0.41 -9.41
N LEU A 332 -23.62 -0.44 -9.54
CA LEU A 332 -22.83 0.64 -10.15
C LEU A 332 -23.09 0.71 -11.66
N GLN A 333 -23.07 -0.44 -12.34
CA GLN A 333 -23.36 -0.56 -13.78
C GLN A 333 -24.76 -0.05 -14.13
N LEU A 334 -25.78 -0.45 -13.37
CA LEU A 334 -27.17 0.04 -13.54
C LEU A 334 -27.27 1.56 -13.36
N LYS A 335 -26.60 2.14 -12.37
CA LYS A 335 -26.58 3.60 -12.14
C LYS A 335 -25.89 4.37 -13.27
N ILE A 336 -24.81 3.82 -13.83
CA ILE A 336 -24.10 4.44 -14.96
C ILE A 336 -24.98 4.41 -16.22
N GLN A 337 -25.65 3.28 -16.50
CA GLN A 337 -26.62 3.18 -17.59
C GLN A 337 -27.78 4.18 -17.41
N GLN A 338 -28.35 4.29 -16.21
CA GLN A 338 -29.39 5.28 -15.89
C GLN A 338 -28.94 6.73 -16.12
N LEU A 339 -27.69 7.07 -15.79
CA LEU A 339 -27.12 8.41 -16.03
C LEU A 339 -26.85 8.67 -17.52
N GLU A 340 -26.34 7.68 -18.26
CA GLU A 340 -26.16 7.76 -19.71
C GLU A 340 -27.50 7.97 -20.44
N ASP A 341 -28.52 7.18 -20.10
CA ASP A 341 -29.82 7.26 -20.76
C ASP A 341 -30.58 8.54 -20.38
N LEU A 342 -30.47 9.01 -19.14
CA LEU A 342 -30.97 10.32 -18.72
C LEU A 342 -30.30 11.44 -19.51
N SER A 343 -28.98 11.41 -19.68
CA SER A 343 -28.25 12.39 -20.51
C SER A 343 -28.68 12.31 -21.99
N ARG A 344 -28.81 11.10 -22.56
CA ARG A 344 -29.32 10.88 -23.94
C ARG A 344 -30.75 11.37 -24.12
N MET A 345 -31.59 11.32 -23.09
CA MET A 345 -32.95 11.87 -23.12
C MET A 345 -32.95 13.39 -23.02
N GLN A 346 -32.16 13.99 -22.13
CA GLN A 346 -32.00 15.45 -22.04
C GLN A 346 -31.51 16.05 -23.35
N ARG A 347 -30.49 15.46 -23.98
CA ARG A 347 -29.93 15.93 -25.26
C ARG A 347 -30.95 15.91 -26.39
N ARG A 348 -31.76 14.85 -26.49
CA ARG A 348 -32.85 14.75 -27.47
C ARG A 348 -33.94 15.78 -27.17
N PHE A 349 -34.48 15.80 -25.96
CA PHE A 349 -35.52 16.76 -25.55
C PHE A 349 -35.16 18.22 -25.87
N VAL A 350 -33.93 18.66 -25.59
CA VAL A 350 -33.47 20.02 -25.94
C VAL A 350 -33.38 20.25 -27.45
N SER A 351 -32.98 19.24 -28.22
CA SER A 351 -32.98 19.30 -29.69
C SER A 351 -34.41 19.36 -30.25
N ASP A 352 -35.28 18.46 -29.79
CA ASP A 352 -36.66 18.33 -30.27
C ASP A 352 -37.45 19.63 -29.97
N VAL A 353 -37.38 20.13 -28.74
CA VAL A 353 -37.97 21.43 -28.34
C VAL A 353 -37.38 22.61 -29.12
N SER A 354 -36.11 22.55 -29.55
CA SER A 354 -35.52 23.58 -30.42
C SER A 354 -36.17 23.64 -31.81
N HIS A 355 -36.63 22.51 -32.35
CA HIS A 355 -37.27 22.42 -33.66
C HIS A 355 -38.79 22.72 -33.56
N GLU A 356 -39.47 22.15 -32.57
CA GLU A 356 -40.91 22.36 -32.34
C GLU A 356 -41.26 23.81 -31.99
N LEU A 357 -40.37 24.56 -31.34
CA LEU A 357 -40.61 25.98 -31.04
C LEU A 357 -40.16 26.92 -32.17
N ARG A 358 -39.16 26.56 -32.99
CA ARG A 358 -38.70 27.41 -34.09
C ARG A 358 -39.75 27.50 -35.20
N THR A 359 -40.31 26.37 -35.62
CA THR A 359 -41.24 26.30 -36.77
C THR A 359 -42.47 27.22 -36.62
N PRO A 360 -43.26 27.18 -35.53
CA PRO A 360 -44.39 28.10 -35.34
C PRO A 360 -43.94 29.55 -35.15
N LEU A 361 -42.79 29.79 -34.51
CA LEU A 361 -42.25 31.15 -34.34
C LEU A 361 -41.88 31.77 -35.70
N THR A 362 -41.30 31.02 -36.63
CA THR A 362 -41.03 31.51 -38.00
C THR A 362 -42.33 31.89 -38.72
N THR A 363 -43.42 31.13 -38.56
CA THR A 363 -44.73 31.47 -39.14
C THR A 363 -45.34 32.74 -38.53
N VAL A 364 -45.28 32.88 -37.20
CA VAL A 364 -45.75 34.09 -36.50
C VAL A 364 -44.91 35.30 -36.88
N ARG A 365 -43.58 35.12 -37.03
CA ARG A 365 -42.66 36.15 -37.51
C ARG A 365 -43.02 36.62 -38.92
N MET A 366 -43.17 35.71 -39.88
CA MET A 366 -43.55 36.08 -41.25
C MET A 366 -44.87 36.88 -41.30
N ALA A 367 -45.87 36.50 -40.50
CA ALA A 367 -47.11 37.27 -40.41
C ALA A 367 -46.92 38.66 -39.79
N ALA A 368 -46.09 38.78 -38.75
CA ALA A 368 -45.78 40.06 -38.11
C ALA A 368 -44.90 40.96 -38.98
N ASP A 369 -43.95 40.41 -39.74
CA ASP A 369 -43.09 41.15 -40.67
C ASP A 369 -43.94 41.79 -41.78
N VAL A 370 -44.93 41.07 -42.33
CA VAL A 370 -45.91 41.61 -43.30
C VAL A 370 -46.76 42.74 -42.69
N ILE A 371 -47.25 42.57 -41.46
CA ILE A 371 -47.99 43.61 -40.72
C ILE A 371 -47.10 44.82 -40.43
N HIS A 372 -45.82 44.60 -40.17
CA HIS A 372 -44.84 45.67 -39.91
C HIS A 372 -44.44 46.41 -41.19
N GLU A 373 -44.35 45.75 -42.34
CA GLU A 373 -44.08 46.39 -43.62
C GLU A 373 -45.25 47.30 -44.04
N ALA A 374 -46.49 46.81 -43.92
CA ALA A 374 -47.72 47.55 -44.20
C ALA A 374 -48.03 48.71 -43.23
N ARG A 375 -47.21 48.94 -42.18
CA ARG A 375 -47.50 49.90 -41.11
C ARG A 375 -47.64 51.37 -41.55
N GLN A 376 -47.23 51.71 -42.77
CA GLN A 376 -47.35 53.07 -43.33
C GLN A 376 -48.78 53.41 -43.77
N ASP A 377 -49.59 52.39 -44.09
CA ASP A 377 -50.98 52.53 -44.52
C ASP A 377 -51.99 52.47 -43.35
N PHE A 378 -51.50 52.30 -42.12
CA PHE A 378 -52.31 52.15 -40.92
C PHE A 378 -52.51 53.49 -40.19
N ASP A 379 -53.54 53.56 -39.33
CA ASP A 379 -53.68 54.68 -38.39
C ASP A 379 -52.51 54.69 -37.38
N PRO A 380 -52.19 55.84 -36.74
CA PRO A 380 -51.02 55.96 -35.86
C PRO A 380 -50.99 54.99 -34.65
N VAL A 381 -52.15 54.52 -34.18
CA VAL A 381 -52.23 53.57 -33.05
C VAL A 381 -51.96 52.14 -33.55
N THR A 382 -52.54 51.76 -34.69
CA THR A 382 -52.29 50.44 -35.31
C THR A 382 -50.87 50.34 -35.86
N ALA A 383 -50.35 51.39 -36.51
CA ALA A 383 -48.95 51.48 -36.94
C ALA A 383 -47.97 51.28 -35.77
N ARG A 384 -48.20 51.99 -34.64
CA ARG A 384 -47.37 51.84 -33.43
C ARG A 384 -47.53 50.46 -32.78
N SER A 385 -48.69 49.82 -32.93
CA SER A 385 -48.91 48.46 -32.45
C SER A 385 -48.14 47.43 -33.28
N ALA A 386 -48.03 47.62 -34.60
CA ALA A 386 -47.21 46.79 -35.49
C ALA A 386 -45.70 46.93 -35.21
N GLU A 387 -45.23 48.12 -34.84
CA GLU A 387 -43.85 48.32 -34.34
C GLU A 387 -43.61 47.53 -33.03
N LEU A 388 -44.49 47.70 -32.05
CA LEU A 388 -44.37 47.03 -30.75
C LEU A 388 -44.47 45.50 -30.84
N LEU A 389 -45.26 44.97 -31.79
CA LEU A 389 -45.38 43.54 -32.05
C LEU A 389 -44.06 42.96 -32.57
N ALA A 390 -43.43 43.61 -33.57
CA ALA A 390 -42.13 43.20 -34.11
C ALA A 390 -41.03 43.26 -33.03
N ASP A 391 -40.96 44.37 -32.28
CA ASP A 391 -40.04 44.54 -31.14
C ASP A 391 -40.18 43.41 -30.08
N GLN A 392 -41.41 42.92 -29.84
CA GLN A 392 -41.62 41.80 -28.90
C GLN A 392 -41.26 40.44 -29.52
N LEU A 393 -41.43 40.24 -30.82
CA LEU A 393 -41.08 38.98 -31.50
C LEU A 393 -39.56 38.80 -31.61
N ASP A 394 -38.80 39.82 -32.01
CA ASP A 394 -37.33 39.77 -31.98
C ASP A 394 -36.80 39.53 -30.55
N ARG A 395 -37.42 40.16 -29.54
CA ARG A 395 -37.09 39.92 -28.12
C ARG A 395 -37.42 38.49 -27.69
N PHE A 396 -38.53 37.91 -28.16
CA PHE A 396 -38.93 36.54 -27.85
C PHE A 396 -38.04 35.51 -28.55
N GLU A 397 -37.67 35.73 -29.81
CA GLU A 397 -36.73 34.88 -30.55
C GLU A 397 -35.35 34.89 -29.88
N SER A 398 -34.84 36.05 -29.47
CA SER A 398 -33.60 36.15 -28.69
C SER A 398 -33.69 35.47 -27.33
N LEU A 399 -34.83 35.56 -26.63
CA LEU A 399 -35.08 34.83 -25.37
C LEU A 399 -35.07 33.31 -25.57
N LEU A 400 -35.71 32.83 -26.63
CA LEU A 400 -35.78 31.42 -26.98
C LEU A 400 -34.39 30.88 -27.36
N ALA A 401 -33.64 31.59 -28.20
CA ALA A 401 -32.28 31.23 -28.58
C ALA A 401 -31.34 31.17 -27.37
N ASP A 402 -31.41 32.16 -26.47
CA ASP A 402 -30.66 32.16 -25.20
C ASP A 402 -31.01 30.92 -24.34
N LEU A 403 -32.31 30.62 -24.18
CA LEU A 403 -32.82 29.54 -23.35
C LEU A 403 -32.46 28.15 -23.89
N LEU A 404 -32.53 27.96 -25.21
CA LEU A 404 -32.17 26.70 -25.85
C LEU A 404 -30.65 26.47 -25.76
N GLU A 405 -29.83 27.50 -25.95
CA GLU A 405 -28.37 27.33 -25.83
C GLU A 405 -27.92 27.00 -24.40
N ILE A 406 -28.46 27.66 -23.36
CA ILE A 406 -28.13 27.29 -21.98
C ILE A 406 -28.63 25.87 -21.64
N SER A 407 -29.73 25.42 -22.25
CA SER A 407 -30.20 24.03 -22.13
C SER A 407 -29.27 23.03 -22.83
N ARG A 408 -28.62 23.41 -23.94
CA ARG A 408 -27.59 22.59 -24.60
C ARG A 408 -26.32 22.48 -23.77
N PHE A 409 -25.96 23.52 -23.00
CA PHE A 409 -24.89 23.42 -22.01
C PHE A 409 -25.26 22.46 -20.87
N ASP A 410 -26.45 22.59 -20.27
CA ASP A 410 -26.91 21.70 -19.20
C ASP A 410 -26.98 20.21 -19.62
N ALA A 411 -27.39 19.93 -20.86
CA ALA A 411 -27.42 18.58 -21.41
C ALA A 411 -26.03 18.05 -21.84
N GLY A 412 -24.97 18.87 -21.76
CA GLY A 412 -23.65 18.54 -22.28
C GLY A 412 -23.64 18.28 -23.79
N ALA A 413 -24.46 19.02 -24.54
CA ALA A 413 -24.63 18.93 -26.00
C ALA A 413 -23.88 20.02 -26.77
N ALA A 414 -23.20 20.95 -26.08
CA ALA A 414 -22.39 21.98 -26.69
C ALA A 414 -21.04 21.41 -27.16
N SER A 415 -20.85 21.26 -28.47
CA SER A 415 -19.54 21.06 -29.09
C SER A 415 -18.73 22.36 -29.10
N LEU A 416 -17.40 22.20 -29.05
CA LEU A 416 -16.43 23.24 -29.36
C LEU A 416 -15.74 22.89 -30.68
N GLU A 417 -15.79 23.79 -31.65
CA GLU A 417 -15.04 23.72 -32.89
C GLU A 417 -13.96 24.81 -32.81
N ALA A 418 -12.80 24.43 -32.27
CA ALA A 418 -11.70 25.36 -32.00
C ALA A 418 -10.75 25.47 -33.20
N GLU A 419 -10.63 26.67 -33.76
CA GLU A 419 -9.71 26.98 -34.87
C GLU A 419 -8.75 28.12 -34.49
N PRO A 420 -7.54 28.22 -35.06
CA PRO A 420 -6.62 29.32 -34.80
C PRO A 420 -7.14 30.66 -35.35
N ILE A 421 -7.67 31.52 -34.48
CA ILE A 421 -8.33 32.79 -34.86
C ILE A 421 -7.67 34.02 -34.23
N ASP A 422 -7.54 35.11 -35.00
CA ASP A 422 -7.10 36.41 -34.48
C ASP A 422 -8.29 37.18 -33.88
N LEU A 423 -8.29 37.33 -32.55
CA LEU A 423 -9.36 37.99 -31.80
C LEU A 423 -9.58 39.45 -32.20
N ARG A 424 -8.62 40.10 -32.86
CA ARG A 424 -8.80 41.46 -33.42
C ARG A 424 -9.92 41.50 -34.46
N ASN A 425 -10.02 40.47 -35.30
CA ASN A 425 -11.05 40.39 -36.34
C ASN A 425 -12.44 40.17 -35.74
N VAL A 426 -12.52 39.40 -34.65
CA VAL A 426 -13.75 39.20 -33.87
C VAL A 426 -14.16 40.50 -33.17
N VAL A 427 -13.24 41.17 -32.49
CA VAL A 427 -13.51 42.47 -31.82
C VAL A 427 -13.99 43.52 -32.81
N ARG A 428 -13.38 43.62 -34.00
CA ARG A 428 -13.82 44.59 -35.03
C ARG A 428 -15.28 44.37 -35.44
N ARG A 429 -15.65 43.14 -35.87
CA ARG A 429 -17.05 42.80 -36.20
C ARG A 429 -18.04 43.13 -35.08
N VAL A 430 -17.65 42.87 -33.83
CA VAL A 430 -18.48 43.18 -32.65
C VAL A 430 -18.65 44.69 -32.43
N VAL A 431 -17.60 45.49 -32.64
CA VAL A 431 -17.65 46.95 -32.51
C VAL A 431 -18.45 47.55 -33.66
N ASP A 432 -18.22 47.11 -34.89
CA ASP A 432 -18.95 47.55 -36.09
C ASP A 432 -20.45 47.26 -35.94
N GLY A 433 -20.82 46.04 -35.50
CA GLY A 433 -22.20 45.65 -35.22
C GLY A 433 -22.83 46.34 -34.00
N ALA A 434 -22.04 46.97 -33.13
CA ALA A 434 -22.51 47.75 -31.99
C ALA A 434 -22.63 49.27 -32.29
N ALA A 435 -22.00 49.75 -33.37
CA ALA A 435 -21.94 51.18 -33.70
C ALA A 435 -23.33 51.86 -33.79
N PRO A 436 -24.37 51.29 -34.44
CA PRO A 436 -25.69 51.93 -34.52
C PRO A 436 -26.40 52.07 -33.16
N LEU A 437 -26.06 51.23 -32.17
CA LEU A 437 -26.54 51.38 -30.80
C LEU A 437 -25.70 52.41 -30.04
N ALA A 438 -24.39 52.44 -30.26
CA ALA A 438 -23.47 53.37 -29.63
C ALA A 438 -23.75 54.83 -30.04
N GLU A 439 -23.97 55.09 -31.34
CA GLU A 439 -24.40 56.37 -31.89
C GLU A 439 -25.71 56.85 -31.26
N ARG A 440 -26.74 55.99 -31.21
CA ARG A 440 -28.04 56.28 -30.56
C ARG A 440 -27.94 56.52 -29.04
N LYS A 441 -26.80 56.21 -28.42
CA LYS A 441 -26.50 56.44 -27.00
C LYS A 441 -25.49 57.57 -26.77
N GLY A 442 -24.91 58.15 -27.81
CA GLY A 442 -23.82 59.14 -27.71
C GLY A 442 -22.47 58.56 -27.26
N THR A 443 -22.31 57.24 -27.30
CA THR A 443 -21.14 56.51 -26.79
C THR A 443 -20.11 56.27 -27.89
N ALA A 444 -18.85 56.66 -27.69
CA ALA A 444 -17.74 56.20 -28.54
C ALA A 444 -17.20 54.84 -28.08
N ILE A 445 -16.86 53.94 -29.01
CA ILE A 445 -16.20 52.66 -28.69
C ILE A 445 -14.74 52.73 -29.17
N ARG A 446 -13.78 52.56 -28.25
CA ARG A 446 -12.34 52.67 -28.53
C ARG A 446 -11.63 51.33 -28.29
N VAL A 447 -11.10 50.76 -29.36
CA VAL A 447 -10.24 49.56 -29.29
C VAL A 447 -8.81 49.96 -28.89
N VAL A 448 -8.14 49.13 -28.08
CA VAL A 448 -6.77 49.34 -27.60
C VAL A 448 -5.99 48.03 -27.62
N GLY A 449 -4.77 48.02 -28.17
CA GLY A 449 -3.89 46.84 -28.17
C GLY A 449 -4.06 45.90 -29.37
N ASP A 450 -4.68 46.36 -30.46
CA ASP A 450 -4.85 45.62 -31.71
C ASP A 450 -3.65 45.73 -32.68
N GLN A 451 -2.55 46.35 -32.26
CA GLN A 451 -1.36 46.56 -33.09
C GLN A 451 -0.57 45.28 -33.42
N GLN A 452 -0.78 44.19 -32.68
CA GLN A 452 -0.17 42.88 -32.92
C GLN A 452 -1.26 41.78 -32.99
N PRO A 453 -1.06 40.68 -33.74
CA PRO A 453 -2.01 39.56 -33.78
C PRO A 453 -2.29 38.96 -32.40
N VAL A 454 -3.58 38.78 -32.07
CA VAL A 454 -4.03 38.20 -30.79
C VAL A 454 -4.68 36.85 -31.09
N VAL A 455 -3.83 35.87 -31.46
CA VAL A 455 -4.26 34.55 -31.93
C VAL A 455 -4.46 33.56 -30.78
N ALA A 456 -5.55 32.79 -30.84
CA ALA A 456 -5.82 31.63 -30.00
C ALA A 456 -6.70 30.60 -30.74
N GLU A 457 -6.63 29.34 -30.31
CA GLU A 457 -7.53 28.26 -30.77
C GLU A 457 -8.91 28.38 -30.10
N ALA A 458 -9.94 28.76 -30.86
CA ALA A 458 -11.28 29.02 -30.33
C ALA A 458 -12.41 28.95 -31.38
N ASP A 459 -13.65 28.73 -30.93
CA ASP A 459 -14.86 28.86 -31.76
C ASP A 459 -15.16 30.35 -31.96
N ALA A 460 -14.90 30.85 -33.17
CA ALA A 460 -15.04 32.25 -33.52
C ALA A 460 -16.43 32.81 -33.22
N ARG A 461 -17.49 32.03 -33.48
CA ARG A 461 -18.89 32.42 -33.33
C ARG A 461 -19.29 32.48 -31.85
N ARG A 462 -18.76 31.59 -31.00
CA ARG A 462 -18.94 31.66 -29.54
C ARG A 462 -18.18 32.85 -28.94
N VAL A 463 -16.92 33.07 -29.32
CA VAL A 463 -16.16 34.23 -28.82
C VAL A 463 -16.79 35.54 -29.29
N GLU A 464 -17.33 35.58 -30.51
CA GLU A 464 -18.10 36.72 -31.02
C GLU A 464 -19.37 36.97 -30.19
N ARG A 465 -20.13 35.92 -29.84
CA ARG A 465 -21.29 36.03 -28.93
C ARG A 465 -20.91 36.54 -27.54
N VAL A 466 -19.83 36.01 -26.95
CA VAL A 466 -19.29 36.49 -25.66
C VAL A 466 -19.01 37.98 -25.75
N LEU A 467 -18.19 38.40 -26.72
CA LEU A 467 -17.74 39.78 -26.86
C LEU A 467 -18.90 40.73 -27.20
N ARG A 468 -19.85 40.33 -28.06
CA ARG A 468 -21.08 41.08 -28.34
C ARG A 468 -21.89 41.31 -27.06
N ASN A 469 -22.09 40.28 -26.25
CA ASN A 469 -22.82 40.41 -25.00
C ASN A 469 -22.09 41.34 -24.00
N LEU A 470 -20.75 41.37 -23.98
CA LEU A 470 -19.99 42.33 -23.16
C LEU A 470 -20.08 43.76 -23.68
N VAL A 471 -19.90 43.98 -24.99
CA VAL A 471 -19.88 45.32 -25.61
C VAL A 471 -21.27 45.96 -25.62
N VAL A 472 -22.34 45.21 -25.93
CA VAL A 472 -23.71 45.73 -25.88
C VAL A 472 -24.08 46.14 -24.45
N ASN A 473 -23.79 45.30 -23.44
CA ASN A 473 -24.01 45.66 -22.02
C ASN A 473 -23.23 46.92 -21.61
N ALA A 474 -21.98 47.07 -22.07
CA ALA A 474 -21.15 48.24 -21.78
C ALA A 474 -21.73 49.53 -22.41
N VAL A 475 -22.28 49.47 -23.62
CA VAL A 475 -22.95 50.60 -24.28
C VAL A 475 -24.29 50.93 -23.60
N GLU A 476 -25.09 49.91 -23.24
CA GLU A 476 -26.39 50.13 -22.57
C GLU A 476 -26.27 50.68 -21.14
N HIS A 477 -25.21 50.32 -20.42
CA HIS A 477 -25.02 50.71 -19.01
C HIS A 477 -23.95 51.79 -18.79
N GLY A 478 -23.21 52.17 -19.85
CA GLY A 478 -22.14 53.18 -19.83
C GLY A 478 -22.61 54.64 -19.69
N GLU A 479 -23.91 54.91 -19.65
CA GLU A 479 -24.49 56.27 -19.46
C GLU A 479 -24.03 57.32 -20.51
N GLY A 480 -23.79 56.90 -21.76
CA GLY A 480 -23.32 57.78 -22.83
C GLY A 480 -21.82 58.12 -22.76
N LYS A 481 -21.05 57.42 -21.92
CA LYS A 481 -19.59 57.57 -21.78
C LYS A 481 -18.88 56.49 -22.58
N ASP A 482 -17.68 56.80 -23.09
CA ASP A 482 -16.84 55.91 -23.89
C ASP A 482 -16.73 54.48 -23.35
N VAL A 483 -16.80 53.50 -24.25
CA VAL A 483 -16.47 52.09 -23.96
C VAL A 483 -15.08 51.78 -24.49
N VAL A 484 -14.21 51.22 -23.64
CA VAL A 484 -12.85 50.83 -24.03
C VAL A 484 -12.74 49.31 -24.12
N VAL A 485 -12.38 48.80 -25.31
CA VAL A 485 -12.14 47.37 -25.57
C VAL A 485 -10.64 47.14 -25.70
N LYS A 486 -10.01 46.57 -24.68
CA LYS A 486 -8.58 46.29 -24.65
C LYS A 486 -8.28 44.82 -24.99
N LEU A 487 -7.37 44.56 -25.91
CA LEU A 487 -6.77 43.24 -26.15
C LEU A 487 -5.35 43.16 -25.58
N ALA A 488 -4.90 41.95 -25.24
CA ALA A 488 -3.49 41.62 -25.00
C ALA A 488 -3.25 40.10 -25.08
N SER A 489 -1.99 39.69 -25.32
CA SER A 489 -1.55 38.29 -25.21
C SER A 489 -0.22 38.20 -24.46
N ALA A 490 -0.11 37.24 -23.54
CA ALA A 490 1.09 36.97 -22.74
C ALA A 490 0.98 35.59 -22.06
N GLY A 491 2.11 34.93 -21.79
CA GLY A 491 2.18 33.79 -20.86
C GLY A 491 1.28 32.60 -21.17
N GLY A 492 1.10 32.23 -22.45
CA GLY A 492 0.21 31.15 -22.88
C GLY A 492 -1.27 31.54 -23.05
N ALA A 493 -1.63 32.81 -22.78
CA ALA A 493 -3.01 33.27 -22.82
C ALA A 493 -3.23 34.47 -23.76
N VAL A 494 -4.50 34.66 -24.13
CA VAL A 494 -5.05 35.90 -24.70
C VAL A 494 -6.14 36.43 -23.76
N ALA A 495 -6.32 37.75 -23.72
CA ALA A 495 -7.44 38.35 -23.00
C ALA A 495 -8.02 39.54 -23.76
N VAL A 496 -9.33 39.72 -23.60
CA VAL A 496 -10.08 40.89 -24.04
C VAL A 496 -10.84 41.44 -22.85
N ALA A 497 -10.67 42.73 -22.55
CA ALA A 497 -11.36 43.42 -21.48
C ALA A 497 -12.23 44.55 -22.05
N VAL A 498 -13.51 44.56 -21.69
CA VAL A 498 -14.47 45.61 -22.04
C VAL A 498 -14.72 46.45 -20.78
N ARG A 499 -14.46 47.75 -20.86
CA ARG A 499 -14.56 48.75 -19.77
C ARG A 499 -15.60 49.79 -20.13
N ASP A 500 -16.61 49.99 -19.28
CA ASP A 500 -17.51 51.15 -19.29
C ASP A 500 -17.18 52.10 -18.13
N TYR A 501 -17.75 53.31 -18.13
CA TYR A 501 -17.64 54.29 -17.04
C TYR A 501 -19.00 54.71 -16.43
N GLY A 502 -20.04 53.90 -16.63
CA GLY A 502 -21.42 54.20 -16.24
C GLY A 502 -21.75 53.84 -14.79
N VAL A 503 -22.93 53.25 -14.59
CA VAL A 503 -23.48 52.95 -13.24
C VAL A 503 -22.60 52.00 -12.42
N GLY A 504 -21.86 51.11 -13.08
CA GLY A 504 -21.02 50.10 -12.43
C GLY A 504 -21.80 49.06 -11.61
N LEU A 505 -21.11 48.42 -10.66
CA LEU A 505 -21.63 47.28 -9.89
C LEU A 505 -21.54 47.56 -8.38
N LYS A 506 -22.55 47.15 -7.61
CA LYS A 506 -22.52 47.23 -6.14
C LYS A 506 -21.68 46.10 -5.55
N PRO A 507 -21.18 46.23 -4.30
CA PRO A 507 -20.44 45.16 -3.63
C PRO A 507 -21.19 43.82 -3.64
N GLY A 508 -20.54 42.77 -4.14
CA GLY A 508 -21.12 41.43 -4.30
C GLY A 508 -21.91 41.19 -5.60
N GLU A 509 -22.25 42.22 -6.38
CA GLU A 509 -22.95 42.05 -7.66
C GLU A 509 -22.02 41.44 -8.73
N ALA A 510 -20.72 41.73 -8.70
CA ALA A 510 -19.73 41.19 -9.65
C ALA A 510 -19.60 39.65 -9.66
N THR A 511 -20.08 38.94 -8.62
CA THR A 511 -20.20 37.48 -8.61
C THR A 511 -21.57 37.00 -9.12
N ARG A 512 -22.61 37.86 -9.04
CA ARG A 512 -24.00 37.53 -9.37
C ARG A 512 -24.40 37.92 -10.81
N VAL A 513 -23.66 38.82 -11.47
CA VAL A 513 -23.86 39.21 -12.89
C VAL A 513 -23.89 38.04 -13.88
N PHE A 514 -23.26 36.91 -13.54
CA PHE A 514 -23.26 35.69 -14.36
C PHE A 514 -24.35 34.67 -13.98
N SER A 515 -25.21 34.98 -13.01
CA SER A 515 -26.34 34.13 -12.62
C SER A 515 -27.48 34.24 -13.64
N ARG A 516 -28.09 33.11 -14.01
CA ARG A 516 -29.21 33.06 -14.97
C ARG A 516 -30.37 33.96 -14.51
N PHE A 517 -30.92 34.73 -15.43
CA PHE A 517 -32.01 35.71 -15.22
C PHE A 517 -31.70 36.85 -14.22
N TRP A 518 -30.45 37.02 -13.76
CA TRP A 518 -30.12 38.05 -12.78
C TRP A 518 -29.97 39.43 -13.43
N ARG A 519 -30.52 40.47 -12.79
CA ARG A 519 -30.37 41.89 -13.18
C ARG A 519 -30.24 42.76 -11.91
N ALA A 520 -29.49 43.86 -12.00
CA ALA A 520 -29.16 44.72 -10.85
C ALA A 520 -30.31 45.67 -10.41
N ASP A 521 -31.31 45.89 -11.27
CA ASP A 521 -32.51 46.68 -11.02
C ASP A 521 -33.70 46.10 -11.84
N PRO A 522 -34.71 45.48 -11.20
CA PRO A 522 -35.90 44.98 -11.88
C PRO A 522 -36.80 46.06 -12.48
N ALA A 523 -36.79 47.30 -11.97
CA ALA A 523 -37.70 48.35 -12.43
C ALA A 523 -37.35 48.84 -13.84
N ARG A 524 -36.05 48.91 -14.18
CA ARG A 524 -35.55 49.25 -15.52
C ARG A 524 -35.77 48.14 -16.57
N ALA A 525 -36.20 46.93 -16.19
CA ALA A 525 -36.28 45.77 -17.08
C ALA A 525 -37.31 45.90 -18.25
N ARG A 526 -38.21 46.90 -18.18
CA ARG A 526 -39.15 47.26 -19.25
C ARG A 526 -38.57 48.22 -20.29
N THR A 527 -37.56 49.03 -19.96
CA THR A 527 -37.04 50.10 -20.85
C THR A 527 -35.61 49.85 -21.33
N THR A 528 -34.82 49.02 -20.66
CA THR A 528 -33.58 48.44 -21.22
C THR A 528 -33.79 46.95 -21.47
N GLY A 529 -34.05 46.61 -22.74
CA GLY A 529 -34.41 45.26 -23.17
C GLY A 529 -33.27 44.27 -22.90
N GLY A 530 -33.55 43.21 -22.15
CA GLY A 530 -32.52 42.23 -21.81
C GLY A 530 -33.07 41.01 -21.10
N THR A 531 -32.47 39.86 -21.40
CA THR A 531 -32.91 38.52 -20.97
C THR A 531 -32.42 38.14 -19.57
N GLY A 532 -31.26 38.68 -19.15
CA GLY A 532 -30.52 38.19 -17.99
C GLY A 532 -29.84 36.82 -18.23
N LEU A 533 -29.85 36.31 -19.46
CA LEU A 533 -29.18 35.06 -19.84
C LEU A 533 -27.84 35.30 -20.54
N GLY A 534 -27.71 36.36 -21.35
CA GLY A 534 -26.52 36.61 -22.18
C GLY A 534 -25.16 36.60 -21.45
N LEU A 535 -25.08 37.08 -20.20
CA LEU A 535 -23.84 36.99 -19.38
C LEU A 535 -23.60 35.58 -18.82
N SER A 536 -24.65 34.82 -18.52
CA SER A 536 -24.51 33.42 -18.10
C SER A 536 -24.08 32.52 -19.25
N ILE A 537 -24.65 32.71 -20.45
CA ILE A 537 -24.23 32.03 -21.69
C ILE A 537 -22.77 32.38 -22.02
N ALA A 538 -22.39 33.65 -21.89
CA ALA A 538 -21.01 34.07 -22.11
C ALA A 538 -20.01 33.43 -21.12
N LEU A 539 -20.44 33.11 -19.89
CA LEU A 539 -19.63 32.37 -18.93
C LEU A 539 -19.49 30.88 -19.31
N GLU A 540 -20.56 30.23 -19.77
CA GLU A 540 -20.47 28.83 -20.22
C GLU A 540 -19.69 28.69 -21.55
N ASP A 541 -19.85 29.62 -22.50
CA ASP A 541 -19.00 29.71 -23.69
C ASP A 541 -17.52 29.87 -23.30
N ALA A 542 -17.19 30.77 -22.37
CA ALA A 542 -15.81 30.95 -21.92
C ALA A 542 -15.25 29.68 -21.25
N ARG A 543 -16.04 29.00 -20.41
CA ARG A 543 -15.67 27.74 -19.76
C ARG A 543 -15.44 26.61 -20.76
N LEU A 544 -16.23 26.54 -21.83
CA LEU A 544 -16.10 25.52 -22.88
C LEU A 544 -14.72 25.58 -23.56
N HIS A 545 -14.14 26.77 -23.65
CA HIS A 545 -12.78 27.02 -24.17
C HIS A 545 -11.67 26.85 -23.11
N GLY A 546 -11.95 26.27 -21.93
CA GLY A 546 -11.02 26.26 -20.78
C GLY A 546 -10.74 27.66 -20.20
N GLY A 547 -11.49 28.67 -20.64
CA GLY A 547 -11.26 30.08 -20.36
C GLY A 547 -11.91 30.60 -19.08
N TRP A 548 -11.59 31.85 -18.74
CA TRP A 548 -12.17 32.59 -17.62
C TRP A 548 -12.94 33.81 -18.14
N LEU A 549 -14.19 33.97 -17.71
CA LEU A 549 -14.93 35.23 -17.80
C LEU A 549 -15.14 35.79 -16.39
N GLN A 550 -14.72 37.03 -16.16
CA GLN A 550 -14.73 37.67 -14.84
C GLN A 550 -15.18 39.12 -14.92
N ALA A 551 -15.77 39.64 -13.85
CA ALA A 551 -16.27 41.00 -13.75
C ALA A 551 -15.65 41.76 -12.56
N TRP A 552 -15.53 43.06 -12.72
CA TRP A 552 -15.21 44.04 -11.68
C TRP A 552 -16.09 45.28 -11.90
N GLY A 553 -16.34 46.08 -10.85
CA GLY A 553 -17.00 47.38 -10.99
C GLY A 553 -17.09 48.13 -9.67
N GLU A 554 -17.31 49.43 -9.75
CA GLU A 554 -17.58 50.30 -8.60
C GLU A 554 -18.82 51.18 -8.86
N PRO A 555 -19.67 51.48 -7.85
CA PRO A 555 -20.87 52.29 -8.07
C PRO A 555 -20.55 53.71 -8.55
N GLY A 556 -20.99 54.05 -9.77
CA GLY A 556 -20.72 55.33 -10.42
C GLY A 556 -19.30 55.50 -11.00
N GLY A 557 -18.53 54.40 -11.11
CA GLY A 557 -17.25 54.37 -11.83
C GLY A 557 -17.17 53.24 -12.85
N GLY A 558 -18.33 52.81 -13.37
CA GLY A 558 -18.49 51.77 -14.36
C GLY A 558 -18.06 50.36 -13.94
N SER A 559 -18.08 49.45 -14.91
CA SER A 559 -17.61 48.07 -14.76
C SER A 559 -16.49 47.72 -15.75
N GLN A 560 -15.82 46.60 -15.50
CA GLN A 560 -14.91 45.96 -16.44
C GLN A 560 -15.20 44.46 -16.48
N PHE A 561 -15.53 43.94 -17.65
CA PHE A 561 -15.63 42.51 -17.92
C PHE A 561 -14.37 42.04 -18.66
N ARG A 562 -13.79 40.92 -18.22
CA ARG A 562 -12.55 40.35 -18.78
C ARG A 562 -12.76 38.91 -19.19
N LEU A 563 -12.72 38.66 -20.50
CA LEU A 563 -12.53 37.33 -21.07
C LEU A 563 -11.03 37.00 -21.10
N THR A 564 -10.65 35.78 -20.74
CA THR A 564 -9.30 35.22 -20.90
C THR A 564 -9.43 33.82 -21.48
N LEU A 565 -8.73 33.53 -22.56
CA LEU A 565 -8.70 32.22 -23.21
C LEU A 565 -7.24 31.71 -23.24
N PRO A 566 -7.00 30.39 -23.18
CA PRO A 566 -5.68 29.84 -23.48
C PRO A 566 -5.36 30.07 -24.96
N ARG A 567 -4.07 30.04 -25.34
CA ARG A 567 -3.65 30.14 -26.75
C ARG A 567 -3.92 28.86 -27.53
N THR A 568 -3.78 27.72 -26.89
CA THR A 568 -4.07 26.39 -27.43
C THR A 568 -5.10 25.70 -26.54
N ALA A 569 -5.99 24.91 -27.12
CA ALA A 569 -7.19 24.41 -26.42
C ALA A 569 -6.88 23.59 -25.15
N ASP A 570 -5.75 22.88 -25.13
CA ASP A 570 -5.33 22.00 -24.03
C ASP A 570 -4.41 22.64 -22.97
N GLU A 571 -3.92 23.88 -23.13
CA GLU A 571 -3.03 24.48 -22.10
C GLU A 571 -3.82 25.15 -20.95
N PRO A 572 -3.63 24.76 -19.68
CA PRO A 572 -4.34 25.35 -18.55
C PRO A 572 -3.88 26.80 -18.26
N LEU A 573 -4.86 27.71 -18.15
CA LEU A 573 -4.62 29.12 -17.84
C LEU A 573 -3.84 29.32 -16.52
N ARG A 574 -2.62 29.87 -16.63
CA ARG A 574 -1.78 30.26 -15.48
C ARG A 574 -1.99 31.71 -15.01
N GLY A 575 -2.67 32.53 -15.79
CA GLY A 575 -2.88 33.95 -15.53
C GLY A 575 -3.61 34.65 -16.68
N SER A 576 -3.79 35.97 -16.59
CA SER A 576 -4.47 36.77 -17.62
C SER A 576 -3.61 38.00 -18.01
N PRO A 577 -3.40 38.27 -19.32
CA PRO A 577 -2.59 39.40 -19.80
C PRO A 577 -3.08 40.81 -19.45
N ILE A 578 -4.33 40.95 -18.99
CA ILE A 578 -4.95 42.23 -18.62
C ILE A 578 -5.39 42.15 -17.15
N PRO A 579 -5.10 43.12 -16.27
CA PRO A 579 -5.62 43.11 -14.89
C PRO A 579 -7.16 43.19 -14.86
N LEU A 580 -7.78 42.57 -13.86
CA LEU A 580 -9.24 42.56 -13.69
C LEU A 580 -9.77 43.90 -13.12
N GLU A 581 -9.03 44.49 -12.19
CA GLU A 581 -9.28 45.86 -11.71
C GLU A 581 -8.54 46.86 -12.65
N PRO A 582 -9.22 47.88 -13.19
CA PRO A 582 -8.59 48.89 -14.04
C PRO A 582 -7.67 49.83 -13.27
N LYS A 583 -6.74 50.49 -13.98
CA LYS A 583 -5.84 51.50 -13.41
C LYS A 583 -6.54 52.78 -12.94
N ASP A 584 -7.79 53.00 -13.35
CA ASP A 584 -8.59 54.20 -13.07
C ASP A 584 -9.53 54.07 -11.85
N SER A 585 -9.60 52.88 -11.24
CA SER A 585 -10.41 52.60 -10.04
C SER A 585 -10.05 53.52 -8.88
N ARG A 586 -10.97 53.74 -7.93
CA ARG A 586 -10.68 54.53 -6.70
C ARG A 586 -9.46 54.05 -5.92
N ARG A 587 -9.10 52.77 -6.04
CA ARG A 587 -7.99 52.13 -5.32
C ARG A 587 -6.66 52.25 -6.06
N ASN A 588 -6.68 52.31 -7.40
CA ASN A 588 -5.48 52.43 -8.24
C ASN A 588 -5.19 53.87 -8.70
N ARG A 589 -6.15 54.78 -8.56
CA ARG A 589 -6.04 56.18 -8.96
C ARG A 589 -4.93 56.91 -8.19
N GLY A 590 -3.82 57.17 -8.89
CA GLY A 590 -2.62 57.77 -8.33
C GLY A 590 -1.41 56.83 -8.29
N LEU A 591 -1.57 55.56 -8.69
CA LEU A 591 -0.48 54.62 -8.85
C LEU A 591 0.11 54.63 -10.28
N ASP A 592 1.35 54.21 -10.41
CA ASP A 592 2.06 54.03 -11.68
C ASP A 592 1.88 52.60 -12.24
N ASP A 593 2.64 52.27 -13.28
CA ASP A 593 2.57 50.97 -13.96
C ASP A 593 3.17 49.81 -13.14
N ALA A 594 3.91 50.09 -12.06
CA ALA A 594 4.40 49.12 -11.09
C ALA A 594 3.52 49.02 -9.83
N GLY A 595 2.49 49.88 -9.69
CA GLY A 595 1.63 49.96 -8.51
C GLY A 595 2.19 50.83 -7.39
N LEU A 596 3.19 51.67 -7.67
CA LEU A 596 3.78 52.63 -6.72
C LEU A 596 3.08 54.00 -6.84
N PRO A 597 3.04 54.83 -5.77
CA PRO A 597 2.47 56.18 -5.87
C PRO A 597 3.21 57.03 -6.90
N ARG A 598 2.47 57.67 -7.82
CA ARG A 598 3.04 58.61 -8.80
C ARG A 598 3.61 59.83 -8.07
N GLY A 599 4.93 59.86 -7.92
CA GLY A 599 5.69 60.99 -7.39
C GLY A 599 5.59 62.21 -8.31
N GLY A 600 4.52 62.99 -8.17
CA GLY A 600 4.31 64.25 -8.88
C GLY A 600 4.40 65.44 -7.93
N GLY A 601 5.44 66.26 -8.08
CA GLY A 601 5.54 67.54 -7.38
C GLY A 601 4.49 68.56 -7.87
N GLN A 602 4.44 69.71 -7.19
CA GLN A 602 3.56 70.85 -7.51
C GLN A 602 2.04 70.58 -7.40
N LYS A 603 1.54 70.46 -6.16
CA LYS A 603 0.27 71.12 -5.78
C LYS A 603 0.45 71.88 -4.48
N SER A 604 0.51 73.20 -4.58
CA SER A 604 0.58 74.10 -3.43
C SER A 604 -0.72 74.05 -2.63
N ALA A 605 -0.64 73.63 -1.37
CA ALA A 605 -1.74 73.69 -0.43
C ALA A 605 -1.35 74.60 0.73
N THR A 606 -1.89 75.83 0.73
CA THR A 606 -1.61 76.83 1.77
C THR A 606 -2.19 76.40 3.10
N VAL A 607 -1.35 76.29 4.14
CA VAL A 607 -1.76 76.11 5.54
C VAL A 607 -1.01 77.14 6.39
N PRO A 608 -1.68 77.93 7.26
CA PRO A 608 -1.03 78.97 8.04
C PRO A 608 -0.01 78.45 9.07
N LEU A 609 0.96 79.30 9.40
CA LEU A 609 2.00 79.06 10.39
C LEU A 609 1.48 79.29 11.82
N GLN A 610 1.79 78.40 12.77
CA GLN A 610 1.59 78.62 14.21
C GLN A 610 2.89 78.23 14.96
N PRO A 611 3.58 79.17 15.63
CA PRO A 611 4.94 78.92 16.14
C PRO A 611 5.03 78.46 17.61
N ALA A 612 5.93 77.50 17.84
CA ALA A 612 6.85 77.29 18.97
C ALA A 612 6.40 77.47 20.45
N ALA A 613 6.57 76.39 21.24
CA ALA A 613 6.90 76.45 22.67
C ALA A 613 7.67 75.17 23.14
N GLU A 614 8.99 75.34 23.20
CA GLU A 614 10.15 74.52 23.65
C GLU A 614 10.06 73.44 24.78
N PRO A 615 11.17 72.67 25.03
CA PRO A 615 11.10 71.25 25.44
C PRO A 615 11.54 70.93 26.89
N ARG A 616 11.37 69.65 27.30
CA ARG A 616 12.15 69.03 28.41
C ARG A 616 12.52 67.56 28.13
N THR A 617 13.70 67.19 28.63
CA THR A 617 14.37 65.89 28.46
C THR A 617 13.96 64.87 29.54
N GLY A 618 13.89 63.58 29.21
CA GLY A 618 13.73 62.50 30.18
C GLY A 618 13.60 61.11 29.54
N ALA A 619 14.40 60.13 29.96
CA ALA A 619 14.51 58.83 29.30
C ALA A 619 13.74 57.71 30.02
N ARG A 620 13.27 56.69 29.27
CA ARG A 620 13.03 55.34 29.80
C ARG A 620 13.15 54.22 28.75
N ALA A 621 13.26 52.99 29.25
CA ALA A 621 13.75 51.79 28.58
C ALA A 621 12.82 51.18 27.50
N PRO A 622 13.35 50.35 26.57
CA PRO A 622 12.58 49.72 25.51
C PRO A 622 11.65 48.59 26.02
N ILE A 623 10.57 48.34 25.25
CA ILE A 623 9.62 47.25 25.47
C ILE A 623 9.75 46.24 24.32
N THR A 624 9.70 44.95 24.63
CA THR A 624 9.91 43.84 23.69
C THR A 624 8.73 43.61 22.73
N PRO A 625 8.97 43.11 21.50
CA PRO A 625 7.92 42.86 20.53
C PRO A 625 7.01 41.68 20.95
N ARG A 626 5.72 41.79 20.60
CA ARG A 626 4.69 40.79 20.92
C ARG A 626 4.69 39.66 19.90
N ALA A 627 4.73 38.41 20.37
CA ALA A 627 4.77 37.24 19.51
C ALA A 627 3.48 37.04 18.69
N THR A 628 3.65 36.62 17.43
CA THR A 628 2.57 36.22 16.51
C THR A 628 2.04 34.82 16.85
N ALA A 629 0.72 34.64 16.82
CA ALA A 629 0.11 33.31 16.92
C ALA A 629 0.31 32.51 15.61
N PRO A 630 0.50 31.18 15.67
CA PRO A 630 0.65 30.33 14.49
C PRO A 630 -0.69 30.12 13.76
N ALA A 631 -0.64 30.01 12.43
CA ALA A 631 -1.78 29.62 11.60
C ALA A 631 -2.06 28.10 11.70
N PRO A 632 -3.32 27.66 11.53
CA PRO A 632 -3.65 26.23 11.52
C PRO A 632 -3.13 25.54 10.25
N THR A 633 -2.56 24.35 10.41
CA THR A 633 -2.08 23.50 9.31
C THR A 633 -3.26 22.84 8.58
N ALA A 634 -3.26 22.86 7.25
CA ALA A 634 -4.25 22.16 6.44
C ALA A 634 -3.91 20.66 6.26
N ASP A 635 -4.92 19.80 6.27
CA ASP A 635 -4.81 18.36 5.98
C ASP A 635 -4.87 18.12 4.46
N PRO A 636 -3.85 17.50 3.83
CA PRO A 636 -3.76 17.33 2.38
C PRO A 636 -4.60 16.15 1.84
N THR A 637 -5.82 15.92 2.36
CA THR A 637 -6.67 14.78 1.94
C THR A 637 -8.15 15.12 1.68
N ALA A 638 -8.57 16.38 1.77
CA ALA A 638 -9.98 16.78 1.62
C ALA A 638 -10.35 17.25 0.19
N LEU A 639 -11.21 16.49 -0.52
CA LEU A 639 -11.91 16.99 -1.71
C LEU A 639 -13.12 17.87 -1.30
N PRO A 640 -13.43 18.95 -2.02
CA PRO A 640 -14.57 19.81 -1.72
C PRO A 640 -15.89 19.23 -2.26
N GLY A 641 -16.91 19.12 -1.40
CA GLY A 641 -18.25 18.68 -1.81
C GLY A 641 -19.34 19.02 -0.80
N ASN A 642 -20.30 19.85 -1.24
CA ASN A 642 -21.57 20.24 -0.60
C ASN A 642 -21.53 20.83 0.83
N GLY A 643 -22.16 22.00 1.00
CA GLY A 643 -22.28 22.67 2.30
C GLY A 643 -23.49 22.21 3.10
N ALA A 644 -23.33 22.14 4.43
CA ALA A 644 -24.41 22.04 5.40
C ALA A 644 -24.26 23.14 6.46
N ARG A 645 -25.38 23.74 6.86
CA ARG A 645 -25.45 24.89 7.78
C ARG A 645 -25.41 24.42 9.23
N VAL A 646 -24.38 24.79 10.00
CA VAL A 646 -24.26 24.44 11.43
C VAL A 646 -24.35 25.69 12.29
N VAL A 647 -25.16 25.63 13.35
CA VAL A 647 -25.44 26.75 14.27
C VAL A 647 -24.43 26.74 15.43
N ALA A 648 -23.91 27.90 15.80
CA ALA A 648 -22.98 28.04 16.92
C ALA A 648 -23.67 27.90 18.28
N ARG A 649 -23.00 27.25 19.25
CA ARG A 649 -23.38 27.23 20.66
C ARG A 649 -22.14 27.59 21.51
N PRO A 650 -22.21 28.56 22.43
CA PRO A 650 -21.04 29.03 23.18
C PRO A 650 -20.58 28.02 24.24
N ALA A 651 -19.32 28.13 24.64
CA ALA A 651 -18.63 27.19 25.51
C ALA A 651 -18.86 27.45 27.01
N THR A 652 -18.68 26.40 27.82
CA THR A 652 -18.54 26.47 29.28
C THR A 652 -17.06 26.40 29.68
N ALA A 653 -16.66 27.13 30.73
CA ALA A 653 -15.29 27.14 31.23
C ALA A 653 -15.23 27.42 32.74
N GLY A 654 -14.36 26.69 33.46
CA GLY A 654 -13.91 27.04 34.81
C GLY A 654 -14.82 26.59 35.98
N PRO A 655 -14.32 25.77 36.93
CA PRO A 655 -15.05 25.43 38.15
C PRO A 655 -14.81 26.44 39.29
N ARG A 656 -15.76 26.54 40.24
CA ARG A 656 -15.58 27.14 41.58
C ARG A 656 -16.24 26.27 42.65
N ARG A 657 -15.89 26.51 43.92
CA ARG A 657 -16.27 25.72 45.11
C ARG A 657 -17.60 26.19 45.75
N ALA A 658 -18.09 25.36 46.67
CA ALA A 658 -19.14 25.63 47.67
C ALA A 658 -20.59 25.69 47.11
N ASP A 659 -21.63 25.20 47.80
CA ASP A 659 -21.66 24.40 49.04
C ASP A 659 -22.93 23.52 49.16
N GLU A 660 -23.04 22.79 50.27
CA GLU A 660 -24.27 22.33 50.96
C GLU A 660 -25.32 21.38 50.29
N THR A 661 -25.42 20.19 50.91
CA THR A 661 -26.65 19.42 51.25
C THR A 661 -27.41 18.54 50.23
N ASN A 662 -27.75 17.33 50.72
CA ASN A 662 -28.90 16.44 50.44
C ASN A 662 -29.20 15.96 48.99
N GLY A 663 -29.51 14.68 48.74
CA GLY A 663 -29.65 13.53 49.66
C GLY A 663 -29.80 12.17 48.94
N ALA A 664 -29.97 11.11 49.75
CA ALA A 664 -29.89 9.67 49.44
C ALA A 664 -30.60 9.13 48.16
N GLY A 665 -30.05 8.06 47.56
CA GLY A 665 -30.71 7.29 46.48
C GLY A 665 -29.86 6.22 45.75
N LYS A 666 -29.76 5.01 46.31
CA LYS A 666 -29.29 3.76 45.66
C LYS A 666 -30.28 2.62 46.03
N PRO A 667 -30.35 1.45 45.34
CA PRO A 667 -29.35 0.85 44.45
C PRO A 667 -29.88 0.24 43.12
N GLN A 668 -28.96 -0.44 42.41
CA GLN A 668 -29.12 -1.45 41.34
C GLN A 668 -29.77 -2.77 41.87
N PRO A 669 -30.22 -3.76 41.03
CA PRO A 669 -29.44 -4.41 39.96
C PRO A 669 -30.19 -4.97 38.71
N GLN A 670 -29.44 -5.78 37.94
CA GLN A 670 -29.68 -6.44 36.64
C GLN A 670 -30.20 -7.91 36.82
N PRO A 671 -30.26 -8.81 35.79
CA PRO A 671 -30.71 -8.73 34.36
C PRO A 671 -31.59 -9.94 33.88
N GLN A 672 -31.90 -9.94 32.56
CA GLN A 672 -31.92 -11.14 31.66
C GLN A 672 -33.24 -11.97 31.49
N PRO A 673 -33.37 -12.91 30.50
CA PRO A 673 -34.39 -12.77 29.44
C PRO A 673 -35.27 -14.02 29.17
N MET A 674 -36.18 -14.01 28.16
CA MET A 674 -36.44 -15.15 27.25
C MET A 674 -37.46 -14.95 26.09
N GLN A 675 -37.22 -15.70 25.00
CA GLN A 675 -38.16 -16.44 24.10
C GLN A 675 -39.15 -15.78 23.09
N LYS A 676 -39.35 -16.58 22.02
CA LYS A 676 -40.35 -16.58 20.91
C LYS A 676 -41.45 -17.63 21.24
N PRO A 677 -42.61 -17.78 20.55
CA PRO A 677 -42.73 -17.94 19.09
C PRO A 677 -44.02 -17.36 18.44
N LEU A 678 -44.35 -17.84 17.23
CA LEU A 678 -45.51 -17.52 16.38
C LEU A 678 -46.80 -18.27 16.85
N PRO A 679 -48.01 -17.88 16.37
CA PRO A 679 -48.62 -18.67 15.27
C PRO A 679 -49.46 -17.88 14.23
N GLU A 680 -49.89 -18.61 13.19
CA GLU A 680 -50.95 -18.30 12.20
C GLU A 680 -52.04 -19.42 12.31
N PRO A 681 -53.15 -19.49 11.52
CA PRO A 681 -53.63 -18.66 10.39
C PRO A 681 -55.10 -18.16 10.57
N HIS A 682 -55.75 -17.63 9.51
CA HIS A 682 -57.12 -18.04 9.07
C HIS A 682 -57.62 -17.33 7.78
N ASP A 683 -58.46 -18.04 7.01
CA ASP A 683 -59.46 -17.62 6.00
C ASP A 683 -59.06 -16.74 4.77
N GLY A 684 -59.72 -16.81 3.61
CA GLY A 684 -60.77 -17.73 3.15
C GLY A 684 -61.65 -17.13 2.04
N LEU A 685 -61.64 -17.69 0.82
CA LEU A 685 -62.44 -17.19 -0.33
C LEU A 685 -62.85 -18.32 -1.30
N ALA A 686 -64.14 -18.36 -1.69
CA ALA A 686 -64.65 -19.30 -2.69
C ALA A 686 -65.96 -18.82 -3.37
N ARG A 687 -65.96 -18.73 -4.72
CA ARG A 687 -67.10 -18.74 -5.68
C ARG A 687 -66.57 -18.34 -7.08
N ALA A 688 -67.20 -18.64 -8.23
CA ALA A 688 -67.95 -19.81 -8.73
C ALA A 688 -68.34 -19.58 -10.22
N GLY A 689 -68.33 -20.60 -11.08
CA GLY A 689 -68.87 -20.52 -12.46
C GLY A 689 -68.35 -21.59 -13.45
N ARG A 690 -69.23 -22.22 -14.25
CA ARG A 690 -68.93 -23.27 -15.27
C ARG A 690 -69.97 -23.32 -16.42
N GLY A 691 -69.56 -23.88 -17.57
CA GLY A 691 -70.32 -24.61 -18.64
C GLY A 691 -69.29 -25.35 -19.54
N GLN A 692 -69.41 -26.52 -20.20
CA GLN A 692 -70.50 -27.44 -20.68
C GLN A 692 -71.27 -26.94 -21.94
N ARG A 693 -71.48 -27.72 -23.04
CA ARG A 693 -71.08 -29.11 -23.45
C ARG A 693 -69.62 -29.23 -23.94
N ASP A 694 -68.97 -30.38 -24.22
CA ASP A 694 -69.28 -31.81 -24.54
C ASP A 694 -69.50 -32.18 -26.03
N ASP A 695 -69.10 -33.43 -26.35
CA ASP A 695 -69.45 -34.34 -27.48
C ASP A 695 -68.65 -34.45 -28.82
N ASP A 696 -68.59 -35.72 -29.27
CA ASP A 696 -68.31 -36.36 -30.58
C ASP A 696 -66.93 -36.81 -31.15
N GLU A 697 -67.02 -37.93 -31.90
CA GLU A 697 -66.00 -38.94 -32.29
C GLU A 697 -65.13 -38.57 -33.52
N THR A 698 -64.00 -39.23 -33.85
CA THR A 698 -64.01 -40.49 -34.64
C THR A 698 -62.61 -41.13 -34.91
N VAL A 699 -62.60 -42.48 -34.89
CA VAL A 699 -61.89 -43.45 -35.80
C VAL A 699 -60.34 -43.52 -35.89
N ALA A 700 -59.86 -44.76 -35.99
CA ALA A 700 -58.45 -45.21 -36.06
C ALA A 700 -57.95 -45.54 -37.49
N GLY A 701 -56.68 -45.97 -37.65
CA GLY A 701 -56.24 -46.70 -38.86
C GLY A 701 -54.72 -46.83 -39.07
N THR A 702 -54.22 -48.04 -39.36
CA THR A 702 -52.78 -48.34 -39.54
C THR A 702 -52.50 -49.19 -40.79
N ARG A 703 -51.58 -48.77 -41.69
CA ARG A 703 -50.79 -49.55 -42.71
C ARG A 703 -49.90 -48.56 -43.53
N ARG A 704 -48.64 -48.83 -43.99
CA ARG A 704 -48.04 -49.91 -44.85
C ARG A 704 -48.45 -49.78 -46.34
N GLN A 705 -47.64 -50.01 -47.39
CA GLN A 705 -46.22 -50.43 -47.69
C GLN A 705 -45.92 -50.06 -49.18
N ASP A 706 -44.72 -49.92 -49.76
CA ASP A 706 -43.35 -49.59 -49.27
C ASP A 706 -42.76 -48.44 -50.17
N ASP A 707 -41.81 -48.48 -51.13
CA ASP A 707 -40.65 -49.30 -51.59
C ASP A 707 -39.87 -48.41 -52.64
N GLU A 708 -38.67 -48.60 -53.24
CA GLU A 708 -37.49 -49.49 -53.22
C GLU A 708 -36.27 -48.67 -53.80
N VAL A 709 -35.16 -49.30 -54.18
CA VAL A 709 -34.04 -48.87 -55.09
C VAL A 709 -32.93 -48.00 -54.46
N ARG A 710 -31.96 -48.58 -53.73
CA ARG A 710 -30.67 -49.19 -54.19
C ARG A 710 -29.53 -48.15 -54.36
N SER A 711 -28.62 -47.97 -53.39
CA SER A 711 -27.44 -48.80 -53.04
C SER A 711 -26.18 -48.52 -53.90
N GLY A 712 -24.96 -48.38 -53.36
CA GLY A 712 -24.55 -48.43 -51.94
C GLY A 712 -23.02 -48.60 -51.74
N ALA A 713 -22.63 -49.02 -50.52
CA ALA A 713 -21.24 -49.33 -50.04
C ALA A 713 -20.23 -48.15 -49.95
N GLY A 714 -19.21 -48.18 -49.07
CA GLY A 714 -18.81 -49.23 -48.11
C GLY A 714 -17.90 -48.72 -46.97
N ARG A 715 -17.80 -49.50 -45.89
CA ARG A 715 -17.14 -49.17 -44.61
C ARG A 715 -15.60 -49.22 -44.63
N GLN A 716 -15.03 -48.44 -43.69
CA GLN A 716 -13.91 -48.75 -42.77
C GLN A 716 -12.98 -49.95 -43.09
N GLY A 717 -11.67 -49.69 -43.10
CA GLY A 717 -10.58 -50.68 -43.03
C GLY A 717 -9.33 -50.05 -42.39
N ASP A 718 -8.52 -50.83 -41.69
CA ASP A 718 -7.50 -50.35 -40.74
C ASP A 718 -6.06 -50.76 -41.15
N ALA A 719 -5.07 -50.24 -40.40
CA ALA A 719 -3.72 -50.80 -40.18
C ALA A 719 -2.62 -50.75 -41.28
N SER A 720 -1.64 -49.85 -41.01
CA SER A 720 -0.21 -50.21 -40.75
C SER A 720 0.86 -50.28 -41.87
N ALA A 721 2.00 -49.61 -41.59
CA ALA A 721 3.41 -49.88 -42.00
C ALA A 721 3.77 -49.93 -43.52
N ALA A 722 4.85 -49.35 -44.06
CA ALA A 722 6.18 -49.08 -43.50
C ALA A 722 7.07 -48.23 -44.45
N ASN A 723 8.17 -47.69 -43.88
CA ASN A 723 9.50 -47.51 -44.49
C ASN A 723 9.78 -46.48 -45.64
N GLY A 724 10.62 -45.48 -45.33
CA GLY A 724 11.94 -45.42 -45.96
C GLY A 724 12.31 -44.29 -46.94
N ALA A 725 12.69 -43.10 -46.44
CA ALA A 725 13.66 -42.21 -47.12
C ALA A 725 14.40 -41.25 -46.16
N ARG A 726 15.74 -41.31 -46.17
CA ARG A 726 16.75 -40.35 -45.63
C ARG A 726 17.69 -40.05 -46.83
N ALA A 727 18.52 -39.00 -46.93
CA ALA A 727 18.86 -37.76 -46.20
C ALA A 727 19.56 -36.84 -47.27
N GLY A 728 20.08 -35.62 -47.07
CA GLY A 728 20.28 -34.70 -45.93
C GLY A 728 21.54 -33.82 -46.16
N SER A 729 21.84 -32.86 -45.27
CA SER A 729 23.07 -32.01 -45.25
C SER A 729 23.28 -31.02 -46.43
N ALA A 730 24.13 -29.99 -46.37
CA ALA A 730 24.56 -29.07 -45.28
C ALA A 730 25.38 -27.89 -45.87
N GLY A 731 25.46 -26.75 -45.16
CA GLY A 731 26.44 -25.66 -45.41
C GLY A 731 25.81 -24.27 -45.70
N ARG A 732 26.50 -23.12 -45.60
CA ARG A 732 27.31 -22.44 -44.55
C ARG A 732 27.99 -21.18 -45.18
N VAL A 733 28.29 -20.15 -44.36
CA VAL A 733 29.18 -18.98 -44.62
C VAL A 733 28.55 -17.70 -45.21
N ASP A 734 28.46 -16.69 -44.35
CA ASP A 734 28.86 -15.26 -44.44
C ASP A 734 29.08 -14.55 -45.80
N ALA A 735 28.33 -13.45 -46.01
CA ALA A 735 28.76 -12.09 -46.43
C ALA A 735 27.52 -11.16 -46.53
N GLY A 736 27.57 -9.84 -46.36
CA GLY A 736 28.66 -8.95 -45.92
C GLY A 736 28.63 -7.59 -46.66
N ALA A 737 28.63 -6.47 -45.92
CA ALA A 737 28.73 -5.07 -46.40
C ALA A 737 27.55 -4.53 -47.26
N ASP A 738 27.40 -3.21 -47.49
CA ASP A 738 27.57 -2.01 -46.63
C ASP A 738 26.95 -0.78 -47.33
N GLY A 739 26.59 0.26 -46.55
CA GLY A 739 26.17 1.60 -46.99
C GLY A 739 24.86 1.72 -47.80
N SER A 740 24.36 2.91 -48.12
CA SER A 740 24.41 4.24 -47.45
C SER A 740 23.65 5.23 -48.34
N ASP A 741 22.84 6.09 -47.74
CA ASP A 741 22.30 7.38 -48.23
C ASP A 741 22.09 7.63 -49.74
N ASP A 742 20.84 7.88 -50.14
CA ASP A 742 20.51 9.08 -50.94
C ASP A 742 19.08 9.59 -50.66
N GLN A 743 18.76 10.79 -51.13
CA GLN A 743 17.53 11.55 -50.91
C GLN A 743 16.64 11.58 -52.17
N GLY A 744 15.40 12.06 -52.01
CA GLY A 744 14.42 12.27 -53.10
C GLY A 744 13.03 11.80 -52.67
N GLU A 745 12.14 12.68 -52.17
CA GLU A 745 11.33 13.69 -52.88
C GLU A 745 10.06 13.15 -53.59
N ALA A 746 9.04 14.03 -53.57
CA ALA A 746 7.90 14.12 -54.49
C ALA A 746 6.73 13.09 -54.48
N PHE A 747 5.60 13.61 -54.00
CA PHE A 747 4.25 13.57 -54.64
C PHE A 747 3.29 12.37 -54.54
N ARG A 748 2.17 12.65 -53.83
CA ARG A 748 0.73 12.37 -54.13
C ARG A 748 0.34 11.13 -54.94
N GLY A 749 -0.65 10.36 -54.45
CA GLY A 749 -1.22 9.27 -55.27
C GLY A 749 -2.63 8.71 -55.06
N ARG A 750 -3.39 8.96 -53.99
CA ARG A 750 -4.88 8.89 -53.92
C ARG A 750 -5.42 9.17 -52.52
#